data_AF-A0A1Z5K1I4-F1
#
_entry.id   AF-A0A1Z5K1I4-F1
#
_cell.length_a   1.000
_cell.length_b   1.000
_cell.length_c   1.000
_cell.angle_alpha   90.00
_cell.angle_beta   90.00
_cell.angle_gamma   90.00
#
_symmetry.space_group_name_H-M   'P 1'
#
loop_
_entity.id
_entity.type
_entity.pdbx_description
1 polymer ?
#
loop_
_entity_poly.entity_id
_entity_poly.type
_entity_poly.pdbx_seq_one_letter_code
_entity_poly.pdbx_strand_id
1 'polypeptide(L)'
;MGTLLKFLVLALPLLIQASPKLLQTIDKKGLLSTPLVNSRIQDFLTASEAGIGGGADKTGRVLRVCYQGVPGAYSDASTKELLGQNVVAIGRPSFEDCFQAVASMECDYACLPVENSLGGSIHENYDLMLRYDLTIVAEHEFRVKHCLLAKEGVKREDIKYAISHPQALAQCDNFLRGLGITPIPTYDTAGSAKMIAEGGQLPDKCTPENTAAIASALAGRIYGMNCLNEGIEDDDTNFTRFLLLGRQGVGAYITKNIPAKTSVVFTLPNTAGALYKALACFSLRDIDFSKIESRPTSASLLNFLKFKSQQLGRKARNKADLPRFRYCFYLDFLANELDENTQNALAHLREQADFMRILGSFPRKSRLVGPVKEAADRMKHMALDLKTNPDLFSLSSDQEEQQSLRIGIVGFGSLGQSLAKRMLAKHHVVCLDKEDRSKEAQKLGVDFYPSYESSKFVSETDIIVFAVPLLDFEESIQHFPPETLRGKLIVDTCVLNSHPKSVMLRQFGNYPDIDVVTTHPMIAAVASTEDNPYASYSWDGRPMVYDKIRISDVPRFERYLKIFSEARCQLVEMSAEQHDESIANAEFVTHLTGRLLADKQLLPPSPVVSKEYAALCDVADVTAGDSFDLFFGMFKYNERAKDHIVKMRDNLSRLERQLAAKEAYLAASTEMRNSDRQRLLAETKMLLREIMANGDISGTAAGNVKSSAASTPSEETTNIIHSSKPQTSKK
;
A
#
# COMPACT_ATOMS: atom_id res chain seq x y z
N MET A 1 22.90 1.75 -39.10
CA MET A 1 21.45 1.60 -38.83
C MET A 1 21.15 0.97 -37.46
N GLY A 2 21.65 -0.23 -37.13
CA GLY A 2 21.22 -0.99 -35.94
C GLY A 2 21.12 -0.23 -34.61
N THR A 3 22.11 0.60 -34.26
CA THR A 3 22.10 1.40 -33.02
C THR A 3 20.95 2.41 -32.98
N LEU A 4 20.68 3.08 -34.11
CA LEU A 4 19.58 4.05 -34.24
C LEU A 4 18.22 3.35 -34.13
N LEU A 5 18.10 2.14 -34.71
CA LEU A 5 16.89 1.33 -34.64
C LEU A 5 16.63 0.83 -33.20
N LYS A 6 17.66 0.39 -32.47
CA LYS A 6 17.56 0.05 -31.04
C LYS A 6 17.12 1.27 -30.21
N PHE A 7 17.65 2.46 -30.50
CA PHE A 7 17.28 3.69 -29.79
C PHE A 7 15.82 4.11 -30.06
N LEU A 8 15.36 3.99 -31.31
CA LEU A 8 13.95 4.19 -31.68
C LEU A 8 13.02 3.18 -30.99
N VAL A 9 13.39 1.89 -30.97
CA VAL A 9 12.61 0.82 -30.31
C VAL A 9 12.51 1.01 -28.79
N LEU A 10 13.56 1.53 -28.14
CA LEU A 10 13.52 1.85 -26.69
C LEU A 10 12.76 3.14 -26.38
N ALA A 11 12.83 4.15 -27.27
CA ALA A 11 12.15 5.43 -27.06
C ALA A 11 10.68 5.44 -27.53
N LEU A 12 10.24 4.47 -28.34
CA LEU A 12 8.93 4.50 -29.01
C LEU A 12 7.74 4.77 -28.08
N PRO A 13 7.60 4.14 -26.89
CA PRO A 13 6.46 4.41 -25.99
C PRO A 13 6.40 5.87 -25.53
N LEU A 14 7.55 6.46 -25.21
CA LEU A 14 7.65 7.87 -24.80
C LEU A 14 7.40 8.82 -25.98
N LEU A 15 7.80 8.45 -27.20
CA LEU A 15 7.58 9.25 -28.40
C LEU A 15 6.11 9.24 -28.85
N ILE A 16 5.40 8.11 -28.66
CA ILE A 16 3.96 7.99 -28.90
C ILE A 16 3.16 8.92 -27.99
N GLN A 17 3.53 9.02 -26.70
CA GLN A 17 2.89 9.94 -25.75
C GLN A 17 3.22 11.42 -25.98
N ALA A 18 4.33 11.75 -26.65
CA ALA A 18 4.87 13.12 -26.68
C ALA A 18 4.53 13.97 -27.92
N SER A 19 4.29 13.38 -29.11
CA SER A 19 4.00 14.20 -30.31
C SER A 19 3.38 13.44 -31.50
N PRO A 20 2.10 13.70 -31.85
CA PRO A 20 1.46 13.14 -33.05
C PRO A 20 2.15 13.52 -34.37
N LYS A 21 2.79 14.70 -34.42
CA LYS A 21 3.55 15.16 -35.61
C LYS A 21 4.82 14.33 -35.86
N LEU A 22 5.36 13.69 -34.82
CA LEU A 22 6.54 12.85 -34.96
C LEU A 22 6.19 11.50 -35.62
N LEU A 23 5.04 10.91 -35.28
CA LEU A 23 4.55 9.67 -35.92
C LEU A 23 4.47 9.82 -37.46
N GLN A 24 3.82 10.88 -37.95
CA GLN A 24 3.73 11.17 -39.39
C GLN A 24 5.09 11.36 -40.08
N THR A 25 6.13 11.70 -39.31
CA THR A 25 7.51 11.89 -39.82
C THR A 25 8.31 10.58 -39.84
N ILE A 26 7.98 9.63 -38.95
CA ILE A 26 8.56 8.28 -38.90
C ILE A 26 7.91 7.38 -39.97
N ASP A 27 6.59 7.49 -40.12
CA ASP A 27 5.79 6.75 -41.10
C ASP A 27 6.22 7.05 -42.55
N LYS A 28 6.36 8.35 -42.89
CA LYS A 28 6.92 8.83 -44.17
C LYS A 28 8.36 8.37 -44.48
N LYS A 29 9.03 7.66 -43.57
CA LYS A 29 10.35 7.05 -43.77
C LYS A 29 10.35 5.51 -43.78
N GLY A 30 9.18 4.86 -43.77
CA GLY A 30 9.06 3.40 -43.92
C GLY A 30 9.66 2.59 -42.75
N LEU A 31 9.83 3.20 -41.58
CA LEU A 31 10.45 2.53 -40.42
C LEU A 31 9.47 1.62 -39.66
N LEU A 32 8.17 1.93 -39.69
CA LEU A 32 7.12 1.15 -39.02
C LEU A 32 6.88 -0.22 -39.69
N SER A 33 7.10 -0.33 -41.00
CA SER A 33 6.94 -1.57 -41.78
C SER A 33 8.09 -2.58 -41.61
N THR A 34 8.97 -2.40 -40.63
CA THR A 34 10.04 -3.38 -40.35
C THR A 34 9.56 -4.47 -39.39
N PRO A 35 9.81 -5.78 -39.65
CA PRO A 35 9.24 -6.86 -38.85
C PRO A 35 9.55 -6.79 -37.35
N LEU A 36 10.74 -6.30 -36.98
CA LEU A 36 11.18 -6.15 -35.59
C LEU A 36 10.43 -5.03 -34.83
N VAL A 37 9.93 -4.02 -35.54
CA VAL A 37 9.08 -2.96 -34.98
C VAL A 37 7.63 -3.45 -34.91
N ASN A 38 7.16 -4.14 -35.95
CA ASN A 38 5.78 -4.63 -35.98
C ASN A 38 5.55 -5.77 -34.96
N SER A 39 6.53 -6.67 -34.74
CA SER A 39 6.46 -7.63 -33.64
C SER A 39 6.42 -6.91 -32.31
N ARG A 40 7.31 -5.94 -32.06
CA ARG A 40 7.32 -5.21 -30.78
C ARG A 40 6.15 -4.27 -30.54
N ILE A 41 5.44 -3.84 -31.58
CA ILE A 41 4.14 -3.16 -31.44
C ILE A 41 3.07 -4.19 -31.05
N GLN A 42 3.07 -5.40 -31.59
CA GLN A 42 2.20 -6.48 -31.12
C GLN A 42 2.58 -6.95 -29.70
N ASP A 43 3.87 -7.08 -29.37
CA ASP A 43 4.36 -7.36 -28.01
C ASP A 43 3.95 -6.24 -27.04
N PHE A 44 3.91 -4.97 -27.46
CA PHE A 44 3.49 -3.84 -26.62
C PHE A 44 1.96 -3.71 -26.51
N LEU A 45 1.20 -4.09 -27.54
CA LEU A 45 -0.27 -4.17 -27.48
C LEU A 45 -0.71 -5.35 -26.60
N THR A 46 -0.12 -6.54 -26.79
CA THR A 46 -0.37 -7.70 -25.93
C THR A 46 0.20 -7.51 -24.52
N ALA A 47 1.28 -6.75 -24.32
CA ALA A 47 1.70 -6.32 -22.98
C ALA A 47 0.83 -5.18 -22.41
N SER A 48 0.10 -4.42 -23.22
CA SER A 48 -0.96 -3.53 -22.74
C SER A 48 -2.18 -4.34 -22.28
N GLU A 49 -2.50 -5.44 -22.95
CA GLU A 49 -3.57 -6.37 -22.57
C GLU A 49 -3.19 -7.24 -21.35
N ALA A 50 -1.92 -7.67 -21.25
CA ALA A 50 -1.40 -8.47 -20.13
C ALA A 50 -0.86 -7.63 -18.95
N GLY A 51 -0.62 -6.33 -19.15
CA GLY A 51 -0.05 -5.41 -18.14
C GLY A 51 -1.00 -4.34 -17.62
N ILE A 52 -2.13 -4.10 -18.29
CA ILE A 52 -3.27 -3.31 -17.78
C ILE A 52 -4.48 -4.22 -17.50
N GLY A 53 -4.30 -5.54 -17.66
CA GLY A 53 -5.10 -6.54 -16.97
C GLY A 53 -4.86 -6.46 -15.46
N GLY A 54 -5.58 -5.56 -14.78
CA GLY A 54 -5.84 -5.72 -13.35
C GLY A 54 -6.49 -7.09 -13.17
N GLY A 55 -5.73 -8.04 -12.65
CA GLY A 55 -6.06 -9.47 -12.75
C GLY A 55 -7.50 -9.72 -12.34
N ALA A 56 -8.32 -10.18 -13.29
CA ALA A 56 -9.73 -10.45 -13.05
C ALA A 56 -9.82 -11.56 -12.00
N ASP A 57 -10.02 -11.16 -10.74
CA ASP A 57 -9.88 -12.03 -9.58
C ASP A 57 -10.93 -13.14 -9.67
N LYS A 58 -10.45 -14.34 -10.05
CA LYS A 58 -11.25 -15.56 -10.17
C LYS A 58 -11.46 -16.24 -8.81
N THR A 59 -10.79 -15.75 -7.75
CA THR A 59 -11.22 -16.07 -6.39
C THR A 59 -12.49 -15.27 -6.09
N GLY A 60 -13.40 -15.83 -5.28
CA GLY A 60 -14.65 -15.18 -4.88
C GLY A 60 -14.46 -14.00 -3.89
N ARG A 61 -13.48 -13.12 -4.15
CA ARG A 61 -13.04 -12.08 -3.22
C ARG A 61 -14.17 -11.08 -2.94
N VAL A 62 -14.66 -11.12 -1.70
CA VAL A 62 -15.72 -10.23 -1.21
C VAL A 62 -15.19 -8.81 -1.08
N LEU A 63 -15.91 -7.85 -1.65
CA LEU A 63 -15.51 -6.44 -1.68
C LEU A 63 -15.61 -5.80 -0.28
N ARG A 64 -14.47 -5.37 0.29
CA ARG A 64 -14.37 -4.79 1.65
C ARG A 64 -14.22 -3.28 1.57
N VAL A 65 -15.15 -2.54 2.17
CA VAL A 65 -15.19 -1.07 2.11
C VAL A 65 -15.31 -0.51 3.51
N CYS A 66 -14.35 0.31 3.94
CA CYS A 66 -14.42 0.95 5.25
C CYS A 66 -15.20 2.27 5.22
N TYR A 67 -15.78 2.60 6.37
CA TYR A 67 -16.43 3.89 6.62
C TYR A 67 -16.20 4.31 8.08
N GLN A 68 -16.27 5.60 8.36
CA GLN A 68 -16.21 6.10 9.74
C GLN A 68 -17.60 5.97 10.37
N GLY A 69 -17.65 5.40 11.59
CA GLY A 69 -18.87 5.16 12.37
C GLY A 69 -19.13 3.68 12.68
N VAL A 70 -20.36 3.38 13.08
CA VAL A 70 -20.84 2.03 13.46
C VAL A 70 -21.89 1.51 12.46
N PRO A 71 -22.23 0.21 12.45
CA PRO A 71 -23.26 -0.35 11.57
C PRO A 71 -24.59 0.43 11.63
N GLY A 72 -25.17 0.71 10.47
CA GLY A 72 -26.37 1.54 10.36
C GLY A 72 -26.13 3.06 10.33
N ALA A 73 -24.90 3.54 10.48
CA ALA A 73 -24.57 4.95 10.21
C ALA A 73 -24.88 5.34 8.75
N TYR A 74 -25.06 6.63 8.47
CA TYR A 74 -25.34 7.09 7.11
C TYR A 74 -24.22 6.75 6.11
N SER A 75 -22.97 6.61 6.57
CA SER A 75 -21.85 6.11 5.78
C SER A 75 -21.99 4.63 5.36
N ASP A 76 -22.56 3.79 6.22
CA ASP A 76 -22.89 2.38 5.94
C ASP A 76 -24.00 2.27 4.89
N ALA A 77 -25.05 3.09 5.05
CA ALA A 77 -26.16 3.18 4.10
C ALA A 77 -25.70 3.65 2.71
N SER A 78 -24.93 4.74 2.66
CA SER A 78 -24.28 5.28 1.45
C SER A 78 -23.40 4.23 0.75
N THR A 79 -22.59 3.48 1.51
CA THR A 79 -21.76 2.39 0.96
C THR A 79 -22.60 1.31 0.27
N LYS A 80 -23.69 0.87 0.92
CA LYS A 80 -24.58 -0.19 0.44
C LYS A 80 -25.52 0.26 -0.70
N GLU A 81 -25.83 1.55 -0.79
CA GLU A 81 -26.58 2.13 -1.91
C GLU A 81 -25.70 2.28 -3.17
N LEU A 82 -24.48 2.83 -3.03
CA LEU A 82 -23.55 3.01 -4.15
C LEU A 82 -23.07 1.67 -4.77
N LEU A 83 -22.72 0.69 -3.93
CA LEU A 83 -22.05 -0.54 -4.37
C LEU A 83 -22.97 -1.78 -4.37
N GLY A 84 -24.11 -1.71 -3.69
CA GLY A 84 -25.02 -2.83 -3.48
C GLY A 84 -24.89 -3.47 -2.09
N GLN A 85 -25.94 -4.18 -1.67
CA GLN A 85 -26.09 -4.66 -0.29
C GLN A 85 -25.11 -5.76 0.14
N ASN A 86 -24.40 -6.38 -0.81
CA ASN A 86 -23.56 -7.57 -0.59
C ASN A 86 -22.09 -7.24 -0.31
N VAL A 87 -21.73 -5.96 -0.22
CA VAL A 87 -20.37 -5.53 0.16
C VAL A 87 -20.17 -5.65 1.67
N VAL A 88 -18.96 -6.02 2.09
CA VAL A 88 -18.58 -6.04 3.51
C VAL A 88 -18.19 -4.62 3.91
N ALA A 89 -19.18 -3.87 4.39
CA ALA A 89 -19.03 -2.52 4.90
C ALA A 89 -18.47 -2.55 6.35
N ILE A 90 -17.29 -1.98 6.57
CA ILE A 90 -16.52 -2.08 7.83
C ILE A 90 -16.46 -0.72 8.52
N GLY A 91 -17.15 -0.58 9.66
CA GLY A 91 -17.04 0.60 10.53
C GLY A 91 -15.64 0.73 11.16
N ARG A 92 -15.13 1.96 11.21
CA ARG A 92 -13.88 2.35 11.87
C ARG A 92 -14.13 3.58 12.76
N PRO A 93 -13.36 3.78 13.85
CA PRO A 93 -13.67 4.84 14.82
C PRO A 93 -13.39 6.26 14.29
N SER A 94 -12.27 6.50 13.59
CA SER A 94 -11.95 7.79 12.97
C SER A 94 -11.93 7.72 11.43
N PHE A 95 -11.84 8.89 10.79
CA PHE A 95 -11.58 8.96 9.35
C PHE A 95 -10.17 8.48 9.00
N GLU A 96 -9.15 8.83 9.81
CA GLU A 96 -7.75 8.45 9.54
C GLU A 96 -7.54 6.93 9.56
N ASP A 97 -8.29 6.19 10.40
CA ASP A 97 -8.35 4.72 10.36
C ASP A 97 -8.85 4.18 9.01
N CYS A 98 -9.79 4.85 8.36
CA CYS A 98 -10.28 4.44 7.04
C CYS A 98 -9.21 4.64 5.96
N PHE A 99 -8.52 5.78 5.97
CA PHE A 99 -7.40 6.04 5.07
C PHE A 99 -6.26 5.04 5.29
N GLN A 100 -5.91 4.76 6.55
CA GLN A 100 -4.91 3.76 6.90
C GLN A 100 -5.33 2.36 6.43
N ALA A 101 -6.57 1.93 6.65
CA ALA A 101 -7.05 0.62 6.22
C ALA A 101 -7.02 0.41 4.69
N VAL A 102 -7.25 1.46 3.89
CA VAL A 102 -7.09 1.36 2.43
C VAL A 102 -5.62 1.43 2.03
N ALA A 103 -4.77 2.16 2.74
CA ALA A 103 -3.33 2.20 2.49
C ALA A 103 -2.60 0.89 2.86
N SER A 104 -3.00 0.23 3.95
CA SER A 104 -2.49 -1.08 4.41
C SER A 104 -3.06 -2.28 3.65
N MET A 105 -4.01 -2.04 2.74
CA MET A 105 -4.80 -3.05 2.01
C MET A 105 -5.76 -3.89 2.87
N GLU A 106 -5.97 -3.53 4.16
CA GLU A 106 -7.06 -4.08 4.99
C GLU A 106 -8.46 -3.82 4.41
N CYS A 107 -8.62 -2.83 3.54
CA CYS A 107 -9.86 -2.55 2.81
C CYS A 107 -9.53 -2.24 1.35
N ASP A 108 -10.45 -2.54 0.44
CA ASP A 108 -10.28 -2.27 -0.99
C ASP A 108 -10.57 -0.79 -1.29
N TYR A 109 -11.57 -0.21 -0.61
CA TYR A 109 -11.99 1.19 -0.74
C TYR A 109 -12.45 1.79 0.61
N ALA A 110 -12.57 3.11 0.68
CA ALA A 110 -13.20 3.84 1.79
C ALA A 110 -14.35 4.72 1.28
N CYS A 111 -15.52 4.69 1.91
CA CYS A 111 -16.66 5.54 1.56
C CYS A 111 -16.85 6.63 2.63
N LEU A 112 -16.40 7.86 2.34
CA LEU A 112 -16.26 8.93 3.33
C LEU A 112 -17.02 10.20 2.93
N PRO A 113 -17.75 10.84 3.86
CA PRO A 113 -18.49 12.08 3.58
C PRO A 113 -17.52 13.26 3.50
N VAL A 114 -17.72 14.15 2.52
CA VAL A 114 -16.89 15.36 2.34
C VAL A 114 -17.67 16.66 2.43
N GLU A 115 -19.00 16.61 2.33
CA GLU A 115 -19.86 17.78 2.20
C GLU A 115 -21.31 17.40 2.53
N ASN A 116 -22.04 18.21 3.31
CA ASN A 116 -23.47 18.06 3.58
C ASN A 116 -24.19 19.39 3.32
N SER A 117 -25.39 19.35 2.75
CA SER A 117 -26.13 20.56 2.34
C SER A 117 -26.47 21.52 3.49
N LEU A 118 -26.61 20.99 4.72
CA LEU A 118 -26.92 21.77 5.94
C LEU A 118 -25.69 22.03 6.83
N GLY A 119 -24.66 21.17 6.75
CA GLY A 119 -23.44 21.23 7.58
C GLY A 119 -22.19 21.79 6.89
N GLY A 120 -22.19 21.94 5.57
CA GLY A 120 -21.01 22.38 4.79
C GLY A 120 -19.96 21.28 4.59
N SER A 121 -18.72 21.69 4.27
CA SER A 121 -17.60 20.79 3.97
C SER A 121 -16.96 20.15 5.20
N ILE A 122 -16.74 18.84 5.15
CA ILE A 122 -16.03 18.05 6.16
C ILE A 122 -14.52 18.11 5.88
N HIS A 123 -13.88 19.16 6.40
CA HIS A 123 -12.48 19.49 6.08
C HIS A 123 -11.44 18.42 6.44
N GLU A 124 -11.71 17.57 7.42
CA GLU A 124 -10.77 16.53 7.86
C GLU A 124 -10.45 15.54 6.73
N ASN A 125 -11.46 15.08 6.00
CA ASN A 125 -11.27 14.16 4.88
C ASN A 125 -10.45 14.81 3.74
N TYR A 126 -10.63 16.11 3.47
CA TYR A 126 -9.78 16.85 2.53
C TYR A 126 -8.32 16.98 3.00
N ASP A 127 -8.06 17.14 4.30
CA ASP A 127 -6.69 17.12 4.85
C ASP A 127 -6.08 15.72 4.83
N LEU A 128 -6.85 14.66 5.09
CA LEU A 128 -6.38 13.27 5.04
C LEU A 128 -6.05 12.84 3.61
N MET A 129 -6.85 13.24 2.62
CA MET A 129 -6.53 13.07 1.21
C MET A 129 -5.21 13.75 0.81
N LEU A 130 -4.76 14.78 1.51
CA LEU A 130 -3.42 15.38 1.31
C LEU A 130 -2.28 14.61 1.99
N ARG A 131 -2.54 13.81 3.03
CA ARG A 131 -1.54 12.98 3.73
C ARG A 131 -1.30 11.63 3.05
N TYR A 132 -2.37 10.98 2.61
CA TYR A 132 -2.37 9.63 2.05
C TYR A 132 -2.39 9.65 0.52
N ASP A 133 -1.85 8.61 -0.11
CA ASP A 133 -1.92 8.42 -1.58
C ASP A 133 -3.13 7.58 -2.00
N LEU A 134 -4.32 8.09 -1.66
CA LEU A 134 -5.60 7.58 -2.16
C LEU A 134 -6.20 8.58 -3.16
N THR A 135 -7.01 8.07 -4.07
CA THR A 135 -7.64 8.83 -5.15
C THR A 135 -9.14 8.52 -5.25
N ILE A 136 -9.93 9.50 -5.68
CA ILE A 136 -11.38 9.37 -5.81
C ILE A 136 -11.72 8.49 -7.01
N VAL A 137 -12.50 7.43 -6.77
CA VAL A 137 -12.97 6.51 -7.81
C VAL A 137 -14.46 6.65 -8.15
N ALA A 138 -15.27 7.21 -7.23
CA ALA A 138 -16.67 7.55 -7.45
C ALA A 138 -17.15 8.61 -6.43
N GLU A 139 -18.29 9.24 -6.71
CA GLU A 139 -19.04 10.06 -5.76
C GLU A 139 -20.49 9.57 -5.61
N HIS A 140 -21.08 9.77 -4.44
CA HIS A 140 -22.48 9.43 -4.16
C HIS A 140 -23.16 10.56 -3.37
N GLU A 141 -24.25 11.09 -3.91
CA GLU A 141 -25.09 12.10 -3.26
C GLU A 141 -26.24 11.38 -2.54
N PHE A 142 -26.04 11.10 -1.24
CA PHE A 142 -26.95 10.30 -0.42
C PHE A 142 -27.93 11.21 0.34
N ARG A 143 -29.24 10.91 0.28
CA ARG A 143 -30.26 11.69 0.99
C ARG A 143 -30.40 11.22 2.44
N VAL A 144 -30.12 12.13 3.38
CA VAL A 144 -30.23 11.86 4.82
C VAL A 144 -31.70 11.98 5.23
N LYS A 145 -32.37 10.84 5.40
CA LYS A 145 -33.70 10.73 5.98
C LYS A 145 -33.62 10.24 7.42
N HIS A 146 -34.17 11.00 8.35
CA HIS A 146 -34.21 10.63 9.76
C HIS A 146 -35.45 9.78 10.05
N CYS A 147 -35.28 8.78 10.92
CA CYS A 147 -36.35 7.87 11.35
C CYS A 147 -36.47 7.90 12.87
N LEU A 148 -37.70 7.97 13.38
CA LEU A 148 -37.99 7.75 14.81
C LEU A 148 -38.04 6.25 15.06
N LEU A 149 -37.03 5.72 15.75
CA LEU A 149 -36.87 4.30 16.04
C LEU A 149 -37.14 4.02 17.53
N ALA A 150 -37.98 3.03 17.82
CA ALA A 150 -38.26 2.57 19.18
C ALA A 150 -38.06 1.05 19.30
N LYS A 151 -37.91 0.56 20.53
CA LYS A 151 -37.86 -0.87 20.84
C LYS A 151 -39.16 -1.56 20.41
N GLU A 152 -39.09 -2.84 20.02
CA GLU A 152 -40.28 -3.59 19.61
C GLU A 152 -41.38 -3.58 20.68
N GLY A 153 -42.63 -3.42 20.26
CA GLY A 153 -43.80 -3.32 21.14
C GLY A 153 -44.08 -1.94 21.73
N VAL A 154 -43.11 -1.01 21.74
CA VAL A 154 -43.30 0.36 22.25
C VAL A 154 -44.12 1.19 21.26
N LYS A 155 -45.10 1.96 21.76
CA LYS A 155 -45.93 2.85 20.95
C LYS A 155 -45.41 4.27 20.97
N ARG A 156 -45.77 5.05 19.95
CA ARG A 156 -45.47 6.48 19.87
C ARG A 156 -46.02 7.29 21.06
N GLU A 157 -47.10 6.83 21.68
CA GLU A 157 -47.70 7.44 22.90
C GLU A 157 -46.85 7.25 24.16
N ASP A 158 -45.98 6.24 24.21
CA ASP A 158 -45.12 5.95 25.37
C ASP A 158 -43.84 6.81 25.37
N ILE A 159 -43.44 7.34 24.20
CA ILE A 159 -42.20 8.07 23.97
C ILE A 159 -42.25 9.47 24.61
N LYS A 160 -41.28 9.74 25.47
CA LYS A 160 -41.07 11.02 26.15
C LYS A 160 -39.73 11.66 25.80
N TYR A 161 -38.76 10.86 25.37
CA TYR A 161 -37.40 11.28 25.03
C TYR A 161 -36.96 10.80 23.65
N ALA A 162 -36.16 11.60 22.96
CA ALA A 162 -35.49 11.22 21.72
C ALA A 162 -33.98 11.42 21.84
N ILE A 163 -33.20 10.37 21.63
CA ILE A 163 -31.73 10.42 21.66
C ILE A 163 -31.11 10.38 20.26
N SER A 164 -30.15 11.27 20.00
CA SER A 164 -29.32 11.25 18.80
C SER A 164 -28.16 12.25 18.88
N HIS A 165 -27.28 12.25 17.87
CA HIS A 165 -26.29 13.29 17.66
C HIS A 165 -26.95 14.69 17.62
N PRO A 166 -26.39 15.74 18.26
CA PRO A 166 -27.02 17.07 18.37
C PRO A 166 -27.51 17.66 17.04
N GLN A 167 -26.79 17.44 15.94
CA GLN A 167 -27.17 17.94 14.62
C GLN A 167 -28.40 17.21 14.05
N ALA A 168 -28.61 15.93 14.37
CA ALA A 168 -29.79 15.19 13.96
C ALA A 168 -31.03 15.60 14.78
N LEU A 169 -30.86 15.84 16.08
CA LEU A 169 -31.91 16.41 16.94
C LEU A 169 -32.35 17.80 16.46
N ALA A 170 -31.39 18.67 16.12
CA ALA A 170 -31.66 20.01 15.60
C ALA A 170 -32.29 20.00 14.18
N GLN A 171 -32.13 18.91 13.43
CA GLN A 171 -32.77 18.70 12.12
C GLN A 171 -34.20 18.13 12.22
N CYS A 172 -34.72 17.82 13.42
CA CYS A 172 -36.06 17.27 13.64
C CYS A 172 -36.81 18.02 14.77
N ASP A 173 -36.41 19.27 15.05
CA ASP A 173 -36.83 20.03 16.23
C ASP A 173 -38.33 20.39 16.19
N ASN A 174 -38.86 20.74 15.01
CA ASN A 174 -40.29 21.00 14.85
C ASN A 174 -41.12 19.72 15.00
N PHE A 175 -40.67 18.60 14.44
CA PHE A 175 -41.31 17.30 14.62
C PHE A 175 -41.35 16.87 16.10
N LEU A 176 -40.22 16.95 16.81
CA LEU A 176 -40.14 16.57 18.23
C LEU A 176 -41.02 17.45 19.12
N ARG A 177 -41.00 18.78 18.91
CA ARG A 177 -41.88 19.72 19.63
C ARG A 177 -43.35 19.47 19.37
N GLY A 178 -43.72 19.14 18.13
CA GLY A 178 -45.09 18.78 17.75
C GLY A 178 -45.64 17.54 18.47
N LEU A 179 -44.76 16.68 19.01
CA LEU A 179 -45.11 15.50 19.80
C LEU A 179 -44.84 15.67 21.32
N GLY A 180 -44.30 16.81 21.75
CA GLY A 180 -43.90 17.02 23.15
C GLY A 180 -42.69 16.18 23.61
N ILE A 181 -41.93 15.60 22.67
CA ILE A 181 -40.79 14.72 22.96
C ILE A 181 -39.56 15.56 23.28
N THR A 182 -38.87 15.23 24.37
CA THR A 182 -37.67 15.96 24.82
C THR A 182 -36.41 15.42 24.11
N PRO A 183 -35.69 16.25 23.31
CA PRO A 183 -34.42 15.84 22.71
C PRO A 183 -33.31 15.73 23.76
N ILE A 184 -32.51 14.67 23.71
CA ILE A 184 -31.36 14.44 24.59
C ILE A 184 -30.11 14.07 23.74
N PRO A 185 -29.03 14.86 23.79
CA PRO A 185 -27.87 14.64 22.92
C PRO A 185 -27.04 13.43 23.32
N THR A 186 -26.60 12.68 22.32
CA THR A 186 -25.68 11.52 22.41
C THR A 186 -24.58 11.64 21.35
N TYR A 187 -23.63 10.70 21.32
CA TYR A 187 -22.45 10.80 20.45
C TYR A 187 -22.72 10.49 18.97
N ASP A 188 -23.56 9.51 18.65
CA ASP A 188 -23.85 9.08 17.28
C ASP A 188 -25.31 8.69 17.07
N THR A 189 -25.79 8.86 15.84
CA THR A 189 -27.12 8.50 15.35
C THR A 189 -27.40 6.99 15.45
N ALA A 190 -26.57 6.14 14.83
CA ALA A 190 -26.77 4.69 14.84
C ALA A 190 -26.39 4.06 16.20
N GLY A 191 -25.38 4.61 16.86
CA GLY A 191 -25.05 4.32 18.26
C GLY A 191 -26.23 4.56 19.22
N SER A 192 -27.10 5.53 18.94
CA SER A 192 -28.30 5.77 19.76
C SER A 192 -29.36 4.68 19.58
N ALA A 193 -29.55 4.18 18.36
CA ALA A 193 -30.41 3.01 18.13
C ALA A 193 -29.85 1.75 18.82
N LYS A 194 -28.53 1.55 18.72
CA LYS A 194 -27.79 0.48 19.41
C LYS A 194 -27.98 0.53 20.93
N MET A 195 -27.85 1.71 21.56
CA MET A 195 -28.00 1.89 23.01
C MET A 195 -29.37 1.43 23.53
N ILE A 196 -30.45 1.70 22.79
CA ILE A 196 -31.81 1.28 23.18
C ILE A 196 -32.00 -0.23 22.98
N ALA A 197 -31.55 -0.75 21.84
CA ALA A 197 -31.71 -2.16 21.48
C ALA A 197 -30.94 -3.12 22.41
N GLU A 198 -29.67 -2.80 22.72
CA GLU A 198 -28.82 -3.62 23.58
C GLU A 198 -29.05 -3.40 25.09
N GLY A 199 -29.97 -2.49 25.47
CA GLY A 199 -30.20 -2.13 26.88
C GLY A 199 -28.99 -1.46 27.53
N GLY A 200 -28.22 -0.70 26.75
CA GLY A 200 -27.02 0.00 27.20
C GLY A 200 -27.30 1.15 28.17
N GLN A 201 -26.25 1.83 28.61
CA GLN A 201 -26.36 2.95 29.55
C GLN A 201 -27.00 4.18 28.88
N LEU A 202 -28.32 4.27 28.97
CA LEU A 202 -29.11 5.41 28.51
C LEU A 202 -28.93 6.64 29.43
N PRO A 203 -29.21 7.87 28.94
CA PRO A 203 -29.20 9.08 29.76
C PRO A 203 -30.22 9.06 30.91
N ASP A 204 -30.04 9.92 31.91
CA ASP A 204 -30.94 10.01 33.07
C ASP A 204 -32.41 10.19 32.66
N LYS A 205 -33.29 9.37 33.28
CA LYS A 205 -34.75 9.28 33.05
C LYS A 205 -35.18 8.56 31.76
N CYS A 206 -34.25 8.25 30.85
CA CYS A 206 -34.53 7.42 29.68
C CYS A 206 -34.61 5.93 30.08
N THR A 207 -35.60 5.21 29.54
CA THR A 207 -35.64 3.74 29.52
C THR A 207 -35.99 3.28 28.10
N PRO A 208 -35.68 2.02 27.71
CA PRO A 208 -35.98 1.53 26.37
C PRO A 208 -37.48 1.54 26.00
N GLU A 209 -38.37 1.71 26.98
CA GLU A 209 -39.83 1.74 26.85
C GLU A 209 -40.38 3.17 26.74
N ASN A 210 -39.60 4.21 27.08
CA ASN A 210 -40.03 5.62 27.05
C ASN A 210 -39.18 6.50 26.11
N THR A 211 -38.20 5.91 25.43
CA THR A 211 -37.18 6.62 24.65
C THR A 211 -37.13 6.07 23.23
N ALA A 212 -37.05 6.97 22.26
CA ALA A 212 -36.75 6.66 20.86
C ALA A 212 -35.34 7.13 20.49
N ALA A 213 -34.76 6.54 19.45
CA ALA A 213 -33.55 7.04 18.78
C ALA A 213 -33.93 7.72 17.46
N ILE A 214 -33.23 8.80 17.10
CA ILE A 214 -33.26 9.33 15.73
C ILE A 214 -32.04 8.79 14.98
N ALA A 215 -32.26 7.95 13.98
CA ALA A 215 -31.20 7.34 13.18
C ALA A 215 -31.70 6.99 11.76
N SER A 216 -30.87 6.31 10.98
CA SER A 216 -31.25 5.80 9.66
C SER A 216 -32.19 4.59 9.75
N ALA A 217 -33.01 4.37 8.72
CA ALA A 217 -33.79 3.13 8.56
C ALA A 217 -32.91 1.86 8.50
N LEU A 218 -31.61 1.98 8.15
CA LEU A 218 -30.67 0.86 8.17
C LEU A 218 -30.27 0.49 9.60
N ALA A 219 -30.05 1.47 10.49
CA ALA A 219 -29.84 1.21 11.92
C ALA A 219 -31.06 0.51 12.54
N GLY A 220 -32.27 0.92 12.15
CA GLY A 220 -33.51 0.25 12.58
C GLY A 220 -33.52 -1.25 12.26
N ARG A 221 -33.22 -1.60 11.00
CA ARG A 221 -33.13 -3.01 10.55
C ARG A 221 -31.99 -3.80 11.20
N ILE A 222 -30.84 -3.18 11.45
CA ILE A 222 -29.67 -3.85 12.06
C ILE A 222 -29.90 -4.15 13.55
N TYR A 223 -30.56 -3.25 14.27
CA TYR A 223 -30.76 -3.35 15.72
C TYR A 223 -32.15 -3.86 16.14
N GLY A 224 -32.96 -4.38 15.21
CA GLY A 224 -34.29 -4.91 15.52
C GLY A 224 -35.29 -3.87 16.04
N MET A 225 -35.07 -2.60 15.72
CA MET A 225 -35.88 -1.47 16.23
C MET A 225 -37.05 -1.20 15.28
N ASN A 226 -38.25 -1.02 15.85
CA ASN A 226 -39.44 -0.63 15.12
C ASN A 226 -39.35 0.84 14.67
N CYS A 227 -39.70 1.14 13.42
CA CYS A 227 -39.78 2.51 12.94
C CYS A 227 -41.20 3.06 13.14
N LEU A 228 -41.33 4.07 14.00
CA LEU A 228 -42.60 4.71 14.29
C LEU A 228 -42.96 5.76 13.22
N ASN A 229 -41.96 6.46 12.69
CA ASN A 229 -42.08 7.48 11.65
C ASN A 229 -40.79 7.55 10.82
N GLU A 230 -40.88 7.53 9.49
CA GLU A 230 -39.79 7.84 8.56
C GLU A 230 -39.95 9.26 8.00
N GLY A 231 -38.85 9.93 7.67
CA GLY A 231 -38.88 11.27 7.07
C GLY A 231 -39.27 12.35 8.08
N ILE A 232 -38.67 12.29 9.28
CA ILE A 232 -38.96 13.24 10.38
C ILE A 232 -38.09 14.49 10.35
N GLU A 233 -37.24 14.65 9.33
CA GLU A 233 -36.46 15.86 9.10
C GLU A 233 -37.33 17.10 8.80
N ASP A 234 -36.98 18.23 9.41
CA ASP A 234 -37.65 19.53 9.22
C ASP A 234 -37.34 20.15 7.82
N ASP A 235 -36.24 19.72 7.18
CA ASP A 235 -35.83 20.11 5.83
C ASP A 235 -35.55 18.87 4.97
N ASP A 236 -36.35 18.69 3.92
CA ASP A 236 -36.29 17.55 3.01
C ASP A 236 -35.05 17.58 2.07
N THR A 237 -34.33 18.70 2.00
CA THR A 237 -33.15 18.90 1.14
C THR A 237 -31.82 18.51 1.80
N ASN A 238 -31.87 17.70 2.86
CA ASN A 238 -30.69 17.17 3.57
C ASN A 238 -29.98 16.07 2.75
N PHE A 239 -28.87 16.42 2.10
CA PHE A 239 -28.03 15.51 1.31
C PHE A 239 -26.59 15.55 1.80
N THR A 240 -25.95 14.39 1.89
CA THR A 240 -24.52 14.24 2.16
C THR A 240 -23.83 13.66 0.94
N ARG A 241 -22.80 14.35 0.46
CA ARG A 241 -21.94 13.90 -0.63
C ARG A 241 -20.79 13.08 -0.06
N PHE A 242 -20.76 11.80 -0.43
CA PHE A 242 -19.70 10.85 -0.14
C PHE A 242 -18.77 10.70 -1.33
N LEU A 243 -17.49 10.48 -1.05
CA LEU A 243 -16.49 10.04 -2.03
C LEU A 243 -16.10 8.60 -1.72
N LEU A 244 -15.99 7.78 -2.76
CA LEU A 244 -15.37 6.47 -2.68
C LEU A 244 -13.89 6.64 -3.05
N LEU A 245 -13.01 6.34 -2.11
CA LEU A 245 -11.55 6.47 -2.26
C LEU A 245 -10.92 5.09 -2.43
N GLY A 246 -9.92 4.97 -3.32
CA GLY A 246 -9.17 3.74 -3.57
C GLY A 246 -7.68 4.00 -3.84
N ARG A 247 -6.91 2.91 -3.98
CA ARG A 247 -5.46 2.96 -4.27
C ARG A 247 -5.13 3.24 -5.75
N GLN A 248 -6.08 3.11 -6.66
CA GLN A 248 -5.90 3.28 -8.11
C GLN A 248 -7.00 4.18 -8.69
N GLY A 249 -6.63 5.11 -9.57
CA GLY A 249 -7.55 6.08 -10.16
C GLY A 249 -8.30 5.50 -11.36
N VAL A 250 -9.53 5.97 -11.60
CA VAL A 250 -10.40 5.43 -12.66
C VAL A 250 -10.48 6.29 -13.93
N GLY A 251 -9.76 7.41 -14.01
CA GLY A 251 -9.85 8.37 -15.13
C GLY A 251 -9.65 7.76 -16.52
N ALA A 252 -8.82 6.71 -16.63
CA ALA A 252 -8.60 5.95 -17.87
C ALA A 252 -9.81 5.15 -18.36
N TYR A 253 -10.73 4.77 -17.47
CA TYR A 253 -11.95 4.01 -17.78
C TYR A 253 -13.15 4.92 -18.13
N ILE A 254 -12.97 6.25 -18.08
CA ILE A 254 -13.98 7.25 -18.39
C ILE A 254 -13.89 7.61 -19.88
N THR A 255 -14.72 6.96 -20.70
CA THR A 255 -14.85 7.31 -22.13
C THR A 255 -15.66 8.59 -22.31
N LYS A 256 -15.54 9.24 -23.49
CA LYS A 256 -16.17 10.54 -23.80
C LYS A 256 -17.70 10.62 -23.59
N ASN A 257 -18.39 9.47 -23.52
CA ASN A 257 -19.83 9.36 -23.31
C ASN A 257 -20.21 9.21 -21.82
N ILE A 258 -19.25 9.37 -20.89
CA ILE A 258 -19.43 9.25 -19.45
C ILE A 258 -19.19 10.63 -18.82
N PRO A 259 -20.23 11.30 -18.27
CA PRO A 259 -20.07 12.60 -17.61
C PRO A 259 -19.09 12.50 -16.44
N ALA A 260 -17.96 13.20 -16.56
CA ALA A 260 -16.84 13.16 -15.65
C ALA A 260 -16.86 14.34 -14.66
N LYS A 261 -16.18 14.15 -13.52
CA LYS A 261 -15.78 15.21 -12.60
C LYS A 261 -14.33 14.95 -12.20
N THR A 262 -13.50 15.98 -12.21
CA THR A 262 -12.13 15.93 -11.71
C THR A 262 -12.00 16.88 -10.53
N SER A 263 -11.48 16.37 -9.42
CA SER A 263 -11.16 17.16 -8.22
C SER A 263 -9.67 17.49 -8.19
N VAL A 264 -9.34 18.76 -7.98
CA VAL A 264 -7.95 19.24 -7.87
C VAL A 264 -7.78 20.13 -6.65
N VAL A 265 -6.67 19.98 -5.94
CA VAL A 265 -6.25 20.86 -4.84
C VAL A 265 -4.97 21.60 -5.24
N PHE A 266 -4.94 22.92 -5.05
CA PHE A 266 -3.79 23.75 -5.40
C PHE A 266 -3.55 24.91 -4.42
N THR A 267 -2.35 25.48 -4.43
CA THR A 267 -2.00 26.69 -3.67
C THR A 267 -1.44 27.75 -4.59
N LEU A 268 -1.80 29.01 -4.35
CA LEU A 268 -1.39 30.16 -5.15
C LEU A 268 -0.56 31.16 -4.33
N PRO A 269 0.29 31.98 -4.98
CA PRO A 269 0.82 33.21 -4.39
C PRO A 269 -0.35 34.12 -3.94
N ASN A 270 -0.34 34.55 -2.69
CA ASN A 270 -1.38 35.42 -2.13
C ASN A 270 -1.22 36.86 -2.68
N THR A 271 -1.75 37.09 -3.87
CA THR A 271 -1.66 38.35 -4.62
C THR A 271 -2.98 38.66 -5.36
N ALA A 272 -3.25 39.94 -5.61
CA ALA A 272 -4.51 40.37 -6.22
C ALA A 272 -4.76 39.70 -7.59
N GLY A 273 -5.96 39.13 -7.77
CA GLY A 273 -6.35 38.44 -9.00
C GLY A 273 -5.69 37.08 -9.25
N ALA A 274 -4.91 36.53 -8.31
CA ALA A 274 -4.28 35.22 -8.49
C ALA A 274 -5.31 34.10 -8.74
N LEU A 275 -6.37 34.03 -7.94
CA LEU A 275 -7.43 33.03 -8.11
C LEU A 275 -8.16 33.18 -9.44
N TYR A 276 -8.48 34.41 -9.86
CA TYR A 276 -9.09 34.68 -11.17
C TYR A 276 -8.24 34.12 -12.33
N LYS A 277 -6.92 34.33 -12.31
CA LYS A 277 -6.01 33.81 -13.35
C LYS A 277 -5.88 32.28 -13.33
N ALA A 278 -5.99 31.66 -12.16
CA ALA A 278 -6.00 30.20 -12.00
C ALA A 278 -7.29 29.56 -12.54
N LEU A 279 -8.46 30.19 -12.30
CA LEU A 279 -9.75 29.71 -12.79
C LEU A 279 -9.93 29.97 -14.29
N ALA A 280 -9.41 31.08 -14.82
CA ALA A 280 -9.43 31.39 -16.25
C ALA A 280 -8.76 30.30 -17.11
N CYS A 281 -7.84 29.49 -16.57
CA CYS A 281 -7.28 28.32 -17.25
C CYS A 281 -8.34 27.32 -17.75
N PHE A 282 -9.45 27.20 -17.03
CA PHE A 282 -10.56 26.28 -17.30
C PHE A 282 -11.70 27.00 -18.03
N SER A 283 -12.08 28.19 -17.56
CA SER A 283 -13.20 28.95 -18.13
C SER A 283 -12.94 29.45 -19.55
N LEU A 284 -11.67 29.67 -19.95
CA LEU A 284 -11.30 29.97 -21.34
C LEU A 284 -11.28 28.72 -22.26
N ARG A 285 -11.75 27.58 -21.77
CA ARG A 285 -11.82 26.29 -22.48
C ARG A 285 -13.17 25.59 -22.30
N ASP A 286 -14.18 26.35 -21.87
CA ASP A 286 -15.56 25.91 -21.62
C ASP A 286 -15.67 24.74 -20.62
N ILE A 287 -14.77 24.71 -19.62
CA ILE A 287 -14.78 23.73 -18.53
C ILE A 287 -15.51 24.31 -17.31
N ASP A 288 -16.73 23.82 -17.06
CA ASP A 288 -17.56 24.21 -15.92
C ASP A 288 -17.00 23.77 -14.56
N PHE A 289 -17.30 24.56 -13.53
CA PHE A 289 -17.03 24.23 -12.12
C PHE A 289 -18.30 23.72 -11.42
N SER A 290 -18.11 22.84 -10.43
CA SER A 290 -19.18 22.33 -9.55
C SER A 290 -18.92 22.52 -8.06
N LYS A 291 -17.66 22.74 -7.66
CA LYS A 291 -17.28 23.15 -6.31
C LYS A 291 -16.04 24.03 -6.37
N ILE A 292 -15.99 25.08 -5.57
CA ILE A 292 -14.76 25.82 -5.27
C ILE A 292 -14.75 26.22 -3.80
N GLU A 293 -13.66 25.94 -3.10
CA GLU A 293 -13.52 26.25 -1.67
C GLU A 293 -12.09 26.67 -1.35
N SER A 294 -11.94 27.79 -0.62
CA SER A 294 -10.65 28.30 -0.15
C SER A 294 -10.48 28.08 1.35
N ARG A 295 -9.39 27.43 1.77
CA ARG A 295 -9.09 27.14 3.17
C ARG A 295 -7.64 27.50 3.53
N PRO A 296 -7.34 28.00 4.74
CA PRO A 296 -5.95 28.18 5.17
C PRO A 296 -5.16 26.87 5.09
N THR A 297 -3.92 26.95 4.57
CA THR A 297 -3.07 25.78 4.34
C THR A 297 -2.69 25.09 5.65
N SER A 298 -2.95 23.78 5.76
CA SER A 298 -2.58 22.98 6.93
C SER A 298 -1.07 22.94 7.18
N ALA A 299 -0.67 22.75 8.43
CA ALA A 299 0.74 22.83 8.85
C ALA A 299 1.67 21.86 8.08
N SER A 300 1.17 20.67 7.75
CA SER A 300 1.90 19.65 6.98
C SER A 300 2.17 20.11 5.54
N LEU A 301 1.17 20.59 4.82
CA LEU A 301 1.34 21.12 3.46
C LEU A 301 2.17 22.42 3.47
N LEU A 302 2.04 23.24 4.51
CA LEU A 302 2.87 24.43 4.71
C LEU A 302 4.35 24.07 4.91
N ASN A 303 4.67 22.96 5.58
CA ASN A 303 6.04 22.49 5.76
C ASN A 303 6.63 21.89 4.47
N PHE A 304 5.84 21.11 3.72
CA PHE A 304 6.22 20.65 2.37
C PHE A 304 6.55 21.83 1.43
N LEU A 305 5.72 22.88 1.43
CA LEU A 305 5.94 24.09 0.64
C LEU A 305 7.20 24.86 1.05
N LYS A 306 7.52 24.95 2.35
CA LYS A 306 8.78 25.54 2.83
C LYS A 306 9.99 24.77 2.27
N PHE A 307 10.01 23.44 2.39
CA PHE A 307 11.10 22.59 1.91
C PHE A 307 11.33 22.75 0.39
N LYS A 308 10.26 22.63 -0.41
CA LYS A 308 10.31 22.81 -1.87
C LYS A 308 10.85 24.20 -2.26
N SER A 309 10.53 25.24 -1.49
CA SER A 309 11.03 26.60 -1.75
C SER A 309 12.54 26.75 -1.51
N GLN A 310 13.13 25.96 -0.61
CA GLN A 310 14.56 25.99 -0.31
C GLN A 310 15.39 25.27 -1.38
N GLN A 311 14.93 24.11 -1.88
CA GLN A 311 15.63 23.39 -2.95
C GLN A 311 15.67 24.16 -4.29
N LEU A 312 14.63 24.96 -4.58
CA LEU A 312 14.51 25.67 -5.86
C LEU A 312 15.41 26.92 -6.00
N GLY A 313 16.31 27.20 -5.04
CA GLY A 313 17.30 28.29 -5.13
C GLY A 313 16.73 29.72 -5.23
N ARG A 314 15.41 29.88 -5.12
CA ARG A 314 14.73 31.18 -5.10
C ARG A 314 15.19 31.94 -3.85
N LYS A 315 15.92 33.04 -4.04
CA LYS A 315 16.39 33.92 -2.95
C LYS A 315 15.24 34.14 -1.95
N ALA A 316 15.43 33.67 -0.72
CA ALA A 316 14.45 33.88 0.33
C ALA A 316 14.29 35.39 0.55
N ARG A 317 13.08 35.92 0.29
CA ARG A 317 12.65 37.17 0.94
C ARG A 317 12.70 36.95 2.45
N ASN A 318 12.91 38.02 3.20
CA ASN A 318 13.23 37.94 4.62
C ASN A 318 12.27 37.03 5.38
N LYS A 319 12.78 36.30 6.38
CA LYS A 319 12.02 35.31 7.18
C LYS A 319 10.80 35.93 7.89
N ALA A 320 10.71 37.26 7.96
CA ALA A 320 9.59 38.05 8.47
C ALA A 320 8.43 38.26 7.46
N ASP A 321 8.68 38.19 6.15
CA ASP A 321 7.72 38.58 5.10
C ASP A 321 6.89 37.40 4.54
N LEU A 322 7.01 36.20 5.12
CA LEU A 322 6.14 35.07 4.76
C LEU A 322 4.75 35.30 5.37
N PRO A 323 3.67 35.44 4.57
CA PRO A 323 2.34 35.73 5.10
C PRO A 323 1.87 34.59 6.00
N ARG A 324 1.40 34.94 7.21
CA ARG A 324 0.94 33.98 8.23
C ARG A 324 -0.17 33.06 7.73
N PHE A 325 -0.96 33.52 6.75
CA PHE A 325 -1.97 32.75 6.05
C PHE A 325 -1.59 32.55 4.59
N ARG A 326 -1.35 31.28 4.22
CA ARG A 326 -1.45 30.78 2.84
C ARG A 326 -2.78 30.04 2.70
N TYR A 327 -3.28 29.91 1.48
CA TYR A 327 -4.53 29.22 1.18
C TYR A 327 -4.30 28.05 0.22
N CYS A 328 -4.96 26.92 0.49
CA CYS A 328 -5.29 25.93 -0.52
C CYS A 328 -6.69 26.19 -1.08
N PHE A 329 -6.87 25.82 -2.34
CA PHE A 329 -8.13 25.86 -3.05
C PHE A 329 -8.47 24.44 -3.50
N TYR A 330 -9.65 23.96 -3.12
CA TYR A 330 -10.23 22.72 -3.65
C TYR A 330 -11.21 23.09 -4.75
N LEU A 331 -11.09 22.46 -5.91
CA LEU A 331 -11.85 22.76 -7.11
C LEU A 331 -12.32 21.46 -7.77
N ASP A 332 -13.64 21.32 -7.93
CA ASP A 332 -14.24 20.24 -8.71
C ASP A 332 -14.74 20.79 -10.04
N PHE A 333 -14.26 20.26 -11.15
CA PHE A 333 -14.63 20.70 -12.50
C PHE A 333 -15.14 19.55 -13.37
N LEU A 334 -15.97 19.86 -14.36
CA LEU A 334 -16.87 18.90 -15.03
C LEU A 334 -16.30 18.27 -16.31
N ALA A 335 -15.04 17.82 -16.25
CA ALA A 335 -14.35 17.14 -17.35
C ALA A 335 -13.41 16.02 -16.82
N ASN A 336 -12.91 15.16 -17.70
CA ASN A 336 -11.92 14.13 -17.36
C ASN A 336 -10.50 14.75 -17.39
N GLU A 337 -9.63 14.38 -16.45
CA GLU A 337 -8.21 14.77 -16.45
C GLU A 337 -7.46 14.41 -17.75
N LEU A 338 -7.98 13.43 -18.50
CA LEU A 338 -7.41 12.97 -19.78
C LEU A 338 -7.94 13.71 -21.02
N ASP A 339 -8.93 14.59 -20.89
CA ASP A 339 -9.41 15.41 -22.02
C ASP A 339 -8.38 16.48 -22.40
N GLU A 340 -8.17 16.73 -23.69
CA GLU A 340 -7.14 17.66 -24.20
C GLU A 340 -7.29 19.09 -23.62
N ASN A 341 -8.52 19.61 -23.56
CA ASN A 341 -8.79 20.92 -22.93
C ASN A 341 -8.44 20.91 -21.43
N THR A 342 -8.73 19.81 -20.73
CA THR A 342 -8.41 19.65 -19.30
C THR A 342 -6.91 19.57 -19.08
N GLN A 343 -6.18 18.77 -19.86
CA GLN A 343 -4.72 18.67 -19.75
C GLN A 343 -4.06 20.02 -19.97
N ASN A 344 -4.53 20.78 -20.97
CA ASN A 344 -4.08 22.15 -21.23
C ASN A 344 -4.45 23.13 -20.09
N ALA A 345 -5.65 23.04 -19.50
CA ALA A 345 -6.04 23.84 -18.33
C ALA A 345 -5.17 23.53 -17.10
N LEU A 346 -4.95 22.24 -16.81
CA LEU A 346 -4.11 21.77 -15.71
C LEU A 346 -2.63 22.12 -15.91
N ALA A 347 -2.12 22.14 -17.14
CA ALA A 347 -0.78 22.63 -17.45
C ALA A 347 -0.65 24.13 -17.11
N HIS A 348 -1.58 24.97 -17.60
CA HIS A 348 -1.60 26.40 -17.30
C HIS A 348 -1.80 26.70 -15.80
N LEU A 349 -2.49 25.82 -15.05
CA LEU A 349 -2.60 25.92 -13.59
C LEU A 349 -1.28 25.58 -12.88
N ARG A 350 -0.56 24.54 -13.32
CA ARG A 350 0.76 24.14 -12.77
C ARG A 350 1.83 25.23 -12.93
N GLU A 351 1.73 26.09 -13.96
CA GLU A 351 2.64 27.24 -14.13
C GLU A 351 2.41 28.35 -13.09
N GLN A 352 1.19 28.48 -12.57
CA GLN A 352 0.78 29.55 -11.64
C GLN A 352 0.78 29.11 -10.16
N ALA A 353 0.64 27.81 -9.90
CA ALA A 353 0.50 27.26 -8.55
C ALA A 353 1.85 26.86 -7.92
N ASP A 354 2.03 27.17 -6.63
CA ASP A 354 3.20 26.70 -5.85
C ASP A 354 3.15 25.15 -5.66
N PHE A 355 1.93 24.61 -5.57
CA PHE A 355 1.59 23.19 -5.48
C PHE A 355 0.24 22.93 -6.15
N MET A 356 0.11 21.78 -6.82
CA MET A 356 -1.13 21.26 -7.36
C MET A 356 -1.10 19.73 -7.30
N ARG A 357 -2.19 19.09 -6.82
CA ARG A 357 -2.41 17.64 -6.87
C ARG A 357 -3.83 17.37 -7.37
N ILE A 358 -3.96 16.46 -8.33
CA ILE A 358 -5.26 15.92 -8.73
C ILE A 358 -5.65 14.88 -7.67
N LEU A 359 -6.86 14.99 -7.15
CA LEU A 359 -7.41 14.09 -6.11
C LEU A 359 -8.20 12.92 -6.72
N GLY A 360 -8.60 13.03 -7.98
CA GLY A 360 -9.18 11.96 -8.78
C GLY A 360 -9.96 12.50 -9.98
N SER A 361 -10.03 11.71 -11.05
CA SER A 361 -10.97 11.87 -12.17
C SER A 361 -11.94 10.70 -12.14
N PHE A 362 -13.23 10.99 -11.96
CA PHE A 362 -14.25 9.99 -11.63
C PHE A 362 -15.59 10.29 -12.33
N PRO A 363 -16.42 9.27 -12.58
CA PRO A 363 -17.77 9.45 -13.12
C PRO A 363 -18.70 10.16 -12.14
N ARG A 364 -19.63 10.97 -12.67
CA ARG A 364 -20.67 11.68 -11.90
C ARG A 364 -21.90 10.80 -11.63
N LYS A 365 -22.77 11.28 -10.72
CA LYS A 365 -24.12 10.73 -10.44
C LYS A 365 -24.12 9.27 -9.99
N SER A 366 -23.29 8.90 -9.02
CA SER A 366 -23.25 7.54 -8.43
C SER A 366 -22.96 6.40 -9.42
N ARG A 367 -22.44 6.72 -10.62
CA ARG A 367 -22.05 5.72 -11.62
C ARG A 367 -20.69 5.15 -11.27
N LEU A 368 -20.49 3.85 -11.50
CA LEU A 368 -19.20 3.17 -11.37
C LEU A 368 -18.60 2.91 -12.76
N VAL A 369 -17.26 2.86 -12.86
CA VAL A 369 -16.50 2.45 -14.05
C VAL A 369 -15.28 1.59 -13.67
N GLY A 370 -14.73 0.83 -14.61
CA GLY A 370 -13.51 0.04 -14.41
C GLY A 370 -13.58 -0.96 -13.24
N PRO A 371 -12.45 -1.22 -12.55
CA PRO A 371 -12.35 -2.28 -11.54
C PRO A 371 -13.38 -2.20 -10.40
N VAL A 372 -13.78 -0.99 -9.97
CA VAL A 372 -14.78 -0.83 -8.90
C VAL A 372 -16.20 -1.18 -9.37
N LYS A 373 -16.53 -0.92 -10.65
CA LYS A 373 -17.79 -1.40 -11.26
C LYS A 373 -17.78 -2.92 -11.34
N GLU A 374 -16.70 -3.50 -11.84
CA GLU A 374 -16.58 -4.95 -12.01
C GLU A 374 -16.66 -5.69 -10.68
N ALA A 375 -16.02 -5.17 -9.63
CA ALA A 375 -16.13 -5.73 -8.28
C ALA A 375 -17.57 -5.63 -7.73
N ALA A 376 -18.21 -4.46 -7.84
CA ALA A 376 -19.60 -4.28 -7.39
C ALA A 376 -20.59 -5.17 -8.15
N ASP A 377 -20.39 -5.36 -9.46
CA ASP A 377 -21.26 -6.22 -10.27
C ASP A 377 -21.02 -7.72 -10.00
N ARG A 378 -19.78 -8.16 -9.76
CA ARG A 378 -19.51 -9.53 -9.26
C ARG A 378 -20.27 -9.82 -7.96
N MET A 379 -20.26 -8.88 -7.01
CA MET A 379 -21.00 -8.99 -5.75
C MET A 379 -22.52 -9.02 -5.94
N LYS A 380 -23.07 -8.44 -7.01
CA LYS A 380 -24.51 -8.55 -7.35
C LYS A 380 -24.85 -9.91 -7.94
N HIS A 381 -24.04 -10.41 -8.88
CA HIS A 381 -24.25 -11.72 -9.50
C HIS A 381 -24.19 -12.85 -8.47
N MET A 382 -23.16 -12.89 -7.64
CA MET A 382 -23.01 -13.89 -6.58
C MET A 382 -24.24 -14.02 -5.67
N ALA A 383 -24.90 -12.90 -5.34
CA ALA A 383 -26.13 -12.88 -4.53
C ALA A 383 -27.43 -13.07 -5.32
N LEU A 384 -27.38 -12.99 -6.66
CA LEU A 384 -28.48 -13.39 -7.54
C LEU A 384 -28.48 -14.90 -7.71
N ASP A 385 -27.31 -15.49 -7.93
CA ASP A 385 -27.11 -16.94 -8.06
C ASP A 385 -27.54 -17.68 -6.78
N LEU A 386 -27.15 -17.15 -5.61
CA LEU A 386 -27.63 -17.58 -4.28
C LEU A 386 -29.16 -17.52 -4.08
N LYS A 387 -29.90 -16.79 -4.93
CA LYS A 387 -31.36 -16.61 -4.83
C LYS A 387 -32.14 -17.35 -5.91
N THR A 388 -31.59 -17.45 -7.12
CA THR A 388 -32.22 -18.16 -8.24
C THR A 388 -31.99 -19.67 -8.12
N ASN A 389 -30.93 -20.09 -7.45
CA ASN A 389 -30.65 -21.49 -7.18
C ASN A 389 -30.05 -21.64 -5.76
N PRO A 390 -30.88 -21.81 -4.71
CA PRO A 390 -30.39 -22.05 -3.35
C PRO A 390 -29.44 -23.24 -3.25
N ASP A 391 -29.65 -24.26 -4.10
CA ASP A 391 -28.83 -25.46 -4.15
C ASP A 391 -27.47 -25.28 -4.83
N LEU A 392 -27.24 -24.13 -5.47
CA LEU A 392 -25.91 -23.72 -5.92
C LEU A 392 -24.99 -23.33 -4.74
N PHE A 393 -25.53 -23.24 -3.52
CA PHE A 393 -24.75 -23.27 -2.27
C PHE A 393 -25.17 -24.35 -1.26
N SER A 394 -26.32 -25.03 -1.40
CA SER A 394 -26.60 -26.23 -0.57
C SER A 394 -25.61 -27.39 -0.86
N LEU A 395 -24.93 -27.35 -2.01
CA LEU A 395 -23.77 -28.20 -2.33
C LEU A 395 -22.40 -27.59 -1.97
N SER A 396 -22.33 -26.49 -1.22
CA SER A 396 -21.06 -25.86 -0.82
C SER A 396 -21.04 -25.14 0.54
N SER A 397 -22.10 -25.23 1.37
CA SER A 397 -22.06 -24.82 2.79
C SER A 397 -22.14 -25.97 3.81
N ASP A 398 -22.79 -27.09 3.48
CA ASP A 398 -23.14 -28.14 4.46
C ASP A 398 -22.69 -29.58 4.08
N GLN A 399 -21.90 -29.75 3.01
CA GLN A 399 -21.28 -31.04 2.63
C GLN A 399 -19.80 -31.00 2.20
N GLU A 400 -19.03 -29.96 2.58
CA GLU A 400 -17.60 -30.20 2.85
C GLU A 400 -17.48 -30.75 4.27
N GLU A 401 -17.15 -32.05 4.42
CA GLU A 401 -16.44 -32.46 5.64
C GLU A 401 -15.16 -31.64 5.69
N GLN A 402 -15.08 -30.67 6.61
CA GLN A 402 -13.89 -29.83 6.78
C GLN A 402 -12.79 -30.63 7.49
N GLN A 403 -12.28 -31.67 6.82
CA GLN A 403 -11.31 -32.62 7.34
C GLN A 403 -10.05 -31.88 7.79
N SER A 404 -9.87 -31.85 9.11
CA SER A 404 -8.74 -31.22 9.79
C SER A 404 -7.44 -31.79 9.26
N LEU A 405 -6.60 -30.93 8.67
CA LEU A 405 -5.26 -31.31 8.25
C LEU A 405 -4.42 -31.61 9.50
N ARG A 406 -3.56 -32.63 9.42
CA ARG A 406 -2.54 -32.90 10.44
C ARG A 406 -1.20 -32.34 9.96
N ILE A 407 -0.77 -31.23 10.56
CA ILE A 407 0.36 -30.43 10.07
C ILE A 407 1.51 -30.50 11.07
N GLY A 408 2.64 -31.03 10.64
CA GLY A 408 3.90 -30.99 11.37
C GLY A 408 4.70 -29.75 10.99
N ILE A 409 5.20 -29.00 11.96
CA ILE A 409 6.10 -27.86 11.74
C ILE A 409 7.50 -28.23 12.26
N VAL A 410 8.48 -28.31 11.35
CA VAL A 410 9.90 -28.53 11.68
C VAL A 410 10.58 -27.17 11.79
N GLY A 411 11.14 -26.86 12.95
CA GLY A 411 11.65 -25.53 13.31
C GLY A 411 10.55 -24.67 13.94
N PHE A 412 10.62 -24.47 15.25
CA PHE A 412 9.63 -23.74 16.04
C PHE A 412 10.15 -22.38 16.54
N GLY A 413 10.94 -21.71 15.69
CA GLY A 413 11.29 -20.30 15.82
C GLY A 413 10.11 -19.36 15.57
N SER A 414 10.36 -18.06 15.43
CA SER A 414 9.32 -17.03 15.28
C SER A 414 8.39 -17.26 14.09
N LEU A 415 8.91 -17.74 12.95
CA LEU A 415 8.10 -18.12 11.79
C LEU A 415 7.24 -19.37 12.08
N GLY A 416 7.84 -20.44 12.59
CA GLY A 416 7.12 -21.68 12.96
C GLY A 416 5.99 -21.45 13.96
N GLN A 417 6.24 -20.64 14.99
CA GLN A 417 5.24 -20.19 15.96
C GLN A 417 4.11 -19.38 15.30
N SER A 418 4.45 -18.48 14.37
CA SER A 418 3.47 -17.67 13.63
C SER A 418 2.57 -18.53 12.73
N LEU A 419 3.16 -19.50 12.02
CA LEU A 419 2.43 -20.47 11.19
C LEU A 419 1.51 -21.35 12.06
N ALA A 420 2.05 -21.93 13.14
CA ALA A 420 1.30 -22.79 14.06
C ALA A 420 0.07 -22.08 14.65
N LYS A 421 0.27 -20.85 15.17
CA LYS A 421 -0.80 -20.03 15.75
C LYS A 421 -1.95 -19.75 14.77
N ARG A 422 -1.67 -19.68 13.47
CA ARG A 422 -2.70 -19.54 12.43
C ARG A 422 -3.38 -20.87 12.08
N MET A 423 -2.60 -21.94 11.98
CA MET A 423 -3.09 -23.27 11.56
C MET A 423 -3.98 -23.93 12.64
N LEU A 424 -3.63 -23.75 13.93
CA LEU A 424 -4.40 -24.26 15.08
C LEU A 424 -5.87 -23.83 15.11
N ALA A 425 -6.26 -22.76 14.40
CA ALA A 425 -7.64 -22.28 14.36
C ALA A 425 -8.62 -23.27 13.69
N LYS A 426 -8.12 -24.21 12.86
CA LYS A 426 -8.93 -25.20 12.11
C LYS A 426 -8.27 -26.57 11.94
N HIS A 427 -7.00 -26.73 12.31
CA HIS A 427 -6.18 -27.89 11.97
C HIS A 427 -5.43 -28.44 13.19
N HIS A 428 -5.13 -29.74 13.19
CA HIS A 428 -4.25 -30.33 14.19
C HIS A 428 -2.80 -29.98 13.83
N VAL A 429 -2.09 -29.37 14.78
CA VAL A 429 -0.71 -28.90 14.58
C VAL A 429 0.19 -29.50 15.65
N VAL A 430 1.30 -30.07 15.22
CA VAL A 430 2.39 -30.57 16.07
C VAL A 430 3.71 -29.94 15.61
N CYS A 431 4.68 -29.77 16.50
CA CYS A 431 5.97 -29.17 16.15
C CYS A 431 7.16 -30.01 16.60
N LEU A 432 8.24 -29.99 15.80
CA LEU A 432 9.52 -30.62 16.10
C LEU A 432 10.64 -29.58 15.94
N ASP A 433 11.58 -29.55 16.88
CA ASP A 433 12.75 -28.68 16.84
C ASP A 433 14.00 -29.44 17.31
N LYS A 434 15.19 -28.93 16.95
CA LYS A 434 16.49 -29.39 17.44
C LYS A 434 16.81 -28.84 18.84
N GLU A 435 16.18 -27.72 19.23
CA GLU A 435 16.23 -27.13 20.57
C GLU A 435 14.96 -27.46 21.38
N ASP A 436 15.03 -27.40 22.72
CA ASP A 436 13.85 -27.54 23.56
C ASP A 436 12.95 -26.29 23.45
N ARG A 437 11.87 -26.40 22.68
CA ARG A 437 10.82 -25.39 22.49
C ARG A 437 9.51 -25.76 23.18
N SER A 438 9.54 -26.71 24.12
CA SER A 438 8.34 -27.24 24.79
C SER A 438 7.50 -26.15 25.47
N LYS A 439 8.12 -25.10 26.01
CA LYS A 439 7.44 -23.98 26.69
C LYS A 439 6.73 -23.05 25.71
N GLU A 440 7.38 -22.72 24.59
CA GLU A 440 6.79 -21.94 23.50
C GLU A 440 5.61 -22.70 22.86
N ALA A 441 5.75 -24.00 22.64
CA ALA A 441 4.71 -24.87 22.12
C ALA A 441 3.50 -24.97 23.07
N GLN A 442 3.75 -25.21 24.36
CA GLN A 442 2.72 -25.24 25.40
C GLN A 442 1.95 -23.92 25.53
N LYS A 443 2.62 -22.76 25.38
CA LYS A 443 1.96 -21.44 25.37
C LYS A 443 0.99 -21.25 24.20
N LEU A 444 1.22 -21.91 23.07
CA LEU A 444 0.38 -21.83 21.87
C LEU A 444 -0.66 -22.95 21.80
N GLY A 445 -0.52 -24.02 22.58
CA GLY A 445 -1.36 -25.22 22.48
C GLY A 445 -0.95 -26.16 21.34
N VAL A 446 0.35 -26.23 21.05
CA VAL A 446 0.96 -27.15 20.07
C VAL A 446 1.65 -28.29 20.81
N ASP A 447 1.48 -29.53 20.35
CA ASP A 447 2.22 -30.68 20.88
C ASP A 447 3.69 -30.66 20.39
N PHE A 448 4.63 -30.73 21.32
CA PHE A 448 6.07 -30.65 21.05
C PHE A 448 6.74 -32.02 20.98
N TYR A 449 7.49 -32.24 19.90
CA TYR A 449 8.29 -33.42 19.62
C TYR A 449 9.79 -33.10 19.67
N PRO A 450 10.55 -33.70 20.59
CA PRO A 450 12.01 -33.71 20.51
C PRO A 450 12.49 -34.35 19.20
N SER A 451 13.65 -33.91 18.69
CA SER A 451 14.24 -34.42 17.44
C SER A 451 14.41 -35.94 17.39
N TYR A 452 14.62 -36.61 18.54
CA TYR A 452 14.72 -38.07 18.63
C TYR A 452 13.37 -38.82 18.53
N GLU A 453 12.23 -38.11 18.58
CA GLU A 453 10.88 -38.67 18.37
C GLU A 453 10.35 -38.44 16.94
N SER A 454 11.23 -38.11 15.98
CA SER A 454 10.88 -37.82 14.59
C SER A 454 9.94 -38.86 13.96
N SER A 455 10.15 -40.16 14.20
CA SER A 455 9.26 -41.23 13.73
C SER A 455 7.81 -41.09 14.20
N LYS A 456 7.58 -40.59 15.42
CA LYS A 456 6.22 -40.38 15.97
C LYS A 456 5.58 -39.14 15.34
N PHE A 457 6.31 -38.02 15.31
CA PHE A 457 5.93 -36.79 14.60
C PHE A 457 5.53 -37.05 13.13
N VAL A 458 6.29 -37.87 12.41
CA VAL A 458 5.99 -38.27 11.02
C VAL A 458 4.75 -39.18 10.93
N SER A 459 4.48 -40.02 11.93
CA SER A 459 3.28 -40.88 11.94
C SER A 459 1.98 -40.10 12.14
N GLU A 460 2.03 -38.98 12.87
CA GLU A 460 0.86 -38.17 13.23
C GLU A 460 0.50 -37.13 12.17
N THR A 461 1.34 -36.90 11.16
CA THR A 461 1.25 -35.77 10.21
C THR A 461 0.99 -36.19 8.75
N ASP A 462 0.21 -35.39 8.02
CA ASP A 462 -0.06 -35.54 6.58
C ASP A 462 0.69 -34.50 5.73
N ILE A 463 1.02 -33.37 6.35
CA ILE A 463 1.79 -32.26 5.77
C ILE A 463 2.95 -31.96 6.74
N ILE A 464 4.16 -31.79 6.22
CA ILE A 464 5.33 -31.38 7.01
C ILE A 464 5.90 -30.09 6.43
N VAL A 465 5.95 -29.05 7.25
CA VAL A 465 6.34 -27.68 6.91
C VAL A 465 7.69 -27.36 7.56
N PHE A 466 8.72 -27.13 6.75
CA PHE A 466 10.07 -26.80 7.19
C PHE A 466 10.23 -25.28 7.36
N ALA A 467 10.04 -24.80 8.59
CA ALA A 467 10.24 -23.42 9.02
C ALA A 467 11.63 -23.22 9.69
N VAL A 468 12.66 -23.80 9.08
CA VAL A 468 14.07 -23.74 9.49
C VAL A 468 14.85 -22.67 8.71
N PRO A 469 16.01 -22.20 9.19
CA PRO A 469 16.89 -21.33 8.41
C PRO A 469 17.32 -21.98 7.09
N LEU A 470 17.46 -21.18 6.03
CA LEU A 470 17.89 -21.62 4.70
C LEU A 470 19.28 -22.31 4.68
N LEU A 471 20.14 -22.01 5.65
CA LEU A 471 21.43 -22.70 5.81
C LEU A 471 21.27 -24.12 6.36
N ASP A 472 20.28 -24.32 7.24
CA ASP A 472 20.02 -25.56 7.98
C ASP A 472 19.11 -26.52 7.20
N PHE A 473 18.45 -26.05 6.13
CA PHE A 473 17.41 -26.79 5.41
C PHE A 473 17.88 -28.17 4.94
N GLU A 474 19.04 -28.26 4.25
CA GLU A 474 19.54 -29.52 3.69
C GLU A 474 19.94 -30.54 4.78
N GLU A 475 20.41 -30.09 5.94
CA GLU A 475 20.65 -30.98 7.10
C GLU A 475 19.33 -31.40 7.76
N SER A 476 18.41 -30.45 7.96
CA SER A 476 17.12 -30.66 8.64
C SER A 476 16.25 -31.69 7.92
N ILE A 477 16.23 -31.66 6.58
CA ILE A 477 15.43 -32.58 5.78
C ILE A 477 16.08 -33.97 5.62
N GLN A 478 17.42 -34.06 5.69
CA GLN A 478 18.15 -35.35 5.68
C GLN A 478 17.90 -36.19 6.94
N HIS A 479 17.46 -35.58 8.05
CA HIS A 479 17.05 -36.30 9.27
C HIS A 479 15.76 -37.14 9.09
N PHE A 480 15.05 -37.01 7.97
CA PHE A 480 13.81 -37.73 7.68
C PHE A 480 14.01 -38.73 6.52
N PRO A 481 14.08 -40.06 6.79
CA PRO A 481 14.22 -41.06 5.73
C PRO A 481 13.02 -41.04 4.78
N PRO A 482 13.22 -40.96 3.44
CA PRO A 482 12.12 -40.83 2.48
C PRO A 482 11.04 -41.91 2.58
N GLU A 483 11.39 -43.13 3.00
CA GLU A 483 10.47 -44.24 3.27
C GLU A 483 9.36 -43.87 4.26
N THR A 484 9.67 -43.00 5.24
CA THR A 484 8.73 -42.54 6.27
C THR A 484 7.82 -41.41 5.80
N LEU A 485 8.22 -40.69 4.74
CA LEU A 485 7.53 -39.52 4.20
C LEU A 485 6.57 -39.86 3.05
N ARG A 486 6.51 -41.14 2.65
CA ARG A 486 5.64 -41.62 1.57
C ARG A 486 4.17 -41.25 1.80
N GLY A 487 3.53 -40.77 0.74
CA GLY A 487 2.14 -40.31 0.75
C GLY A 487 1.91 -38.94 1.38
N LYS A 488 2.94 -38.22 1.87
CA LYS A 488 2.81 -36.91 2.55
C LYS A 488 3.11 -35.72 1.61
N LEU A 489 2.69 -34.52 2.04
CA LEU A 489 3.09 -33.25 1.42
C LEU A 489 4.23 -32.61 2.20
N ILE A 490 5.37 -32.41 1.55
CA ILE A 490 6.53 -31.69 2.10
C ILE A 490 6.52 -30.25 1.59
N VAL A 491 6.58 -29.32 2.54
CA VAL A 491 6.53 -27.88 2.29
C VAL A 491 7.79 -27.22 2.84
N ASP A 492 8.43 -26.40 2.02
CA ASP A 492 9.48 -25.46 2.42
C ASP A 492 8.88 -24.05 2.64
N THR A 493 9.44 -23.27 3.58
CA THR A 493 9.07 -21.87 3.83
C THR A 493 10.27 -20.90 3.85
N CYS A 494 11.38 -21.22 3.17
CA CYS A 494 12.59 -20.41 3.15
C CYS A 494 12.45 -19.10 2.35
N VAL A 495 13.41 -18.18 2.54
CA VAL A 495 13.52 -16.91 1.78
C VAL A 495 13.97 -17.09 0.32
N LEU A 496 14.42 -18.28 -0.07
CA LEU A 496 14.74 -18.65 -1.44
C LEU A 496 14.21 -20.07 -1.71
N ASN A 497 13.66 -20.27 -2.90
CA ASN A 497 12.94 -21.50 -3.26
C ASN A 497 13.82 -22.46 -4.09
N SER A 498 14.79 -21.96 -4.88
CA SER A 498 15.59 -22.81 -5.79
C SER A 498 16.56 -23.72 -5.02
N HIS A 499 17.08 -23.20 -3.90
CA HIS A 499 17.72 -23.93 -2.79
C HIS A 499 16.95 -25.21 -2.40
N PRO A 500 15.88 -25.08 -1.59
CA PRO A 500 15.03 -26.19 -1.14
C PRO A 500 14.49 -27.08 -2.26
N LYS A 501 14.04 -26.51 -3.39
CA LYS A 501 13.61 -27.26 -4.59
C LYS A 501 14.67 -28.25 -5.06
N SER A 502 15.92 -27.81 -5.15
CA SER A 502 17.06 -28.63 -5.57
C SER A 502 17.50 -29.66 -4.52
N VAL A 503 17.19 -29.45 -3.25
CA VAL A 503 17.41 -30.42 -2.17
C VAL A 503 16.32 -31.50 -2.22
N MET A 504 15.04 -31.09 -2.20
CA MET A 504 13.89 -32.01 -2.18
C MET A 504 13.82 -32.88 -3.43
N LEU A 505 14.15 -32.35 -4.62
CA LEU A 505 14.22 -33.15 -5.84
C LEU A 505 15.37 -34.20 -5.83
N ARG A 506 16.50 -33.90 -5.17
CA ARG A 506 17.58 -34.89 -4.99
C ARG A 506 17.19 -35.99 -4.00
N GLN A 507 16.56 -35.63 -2.87
CA GLN A 507 16.21 -36.59 -1.82
C GLN A 507 14.98 -37.44 -2.16
N PHE A 508 13.96 -36.86 -2.80
CA PHE A 508 12.67 -37.51 -3.09
C PHE A 508 12.48 -37.87 -4.57
N GLY A 509 13.53 -37.78 -5.39
CA GLY A 509 13.46 -38.10 -6.83
C GLY A 509 12.98 -39.53 -7.12
N ASN A 510 13.41 -40.50 -6.31
CA ASN A 510 13.04 -41.92 -6.43
C ASN A 510 11.70 -42.29 -5.77
N TYR A 511 11.02 -41.33 -5.11
CA TYR A 511 9.83 -41.55 -4.30
C TYR A 511 8.68 -40.69 -4.87
N PRO A 512 8.02 -41.12 -5.97
CA PRO A 512 7.08 -40.28 -6.72
C PRO A 512 5.79 -39.97 -5.96
N ASP A 513 5.51 -40.70 -4.89
CA ASP A 513 4.38 -40.57 -3.96
C ASP A 513 4.66 -39.65 -2.76
N ILE A 514 5.76 -38.89 -2.79
CA ILE A 514 5.98 -37.75 -1.86
C ILE A 514 5.63 -36.47 -2.61
N ASP A 515 4.63 -35.73 -2.16
CA ASP A 515 4.29 -34.43 -2.72
C ASP A 515 5.27 -33.36 -2.23
N VAL A 516 5.61 -32.39 -3.08
CA VAL A 516 6.66 -31.37 -2.85
C VAL A 516 6.20 -30.02 -3.37
N VAL A 517 6.33 -28.99 -2.52
CA VAL A 517 6.12 -27.57 -2.87
C VAL A 517 7.15 -26.71 -2.11
N THR A 518 7.69 -25.67 -2.76
CA THR A 518 8.40 -24.59 -2.05
C THR A 518 7.48 -23.39 -1.91
N THR A 519 7.51 -22.74 -0.76
CA THR A 519 6.70 -21.56 -0.47
C THR A 519 7.55 -20.48 0.18
N HIS A 520 7.16 -19.22 0.03
CA HIS A 520 7.73 -18.12 0.79
C HIS A 520 6.60 -17.20 1.25
N PRO A 521 6.16 -17.32 2.52
CA PRO A 521 5.21 -16.40 3.10
C PRO A 521 5.93 -15.10 3.47
N MET A 522 5.70 -14.02 2.71
CA MET A 522 6.28 -12.69 2.98
C MET A 522 5.57 -11.97 4.14
N ILE A 523 5.41 -12.70 5.24
CA ILE A 523 4.82 -12.26 6.50
C ILE A 523 5.94 -11.87 7.46
N ALA A 524 5.79 -10.74 8.14
CA ALA A 524 6.69 -10.42 9.24
C ALA A 524 6.46 -11.43 10.37
N ALA A 525 7.53 -12.06 10.88
CA ALA A 525 7.48 -12.93 12.04
C ALA A 525 7.35 -12.07 13.32
N VAL A 526 6.16 -11.49 13.52
CA VAL A 526 5.89 -10.52 14.59
C VAL A 526 6.08 -11.17 15.96
N ALA A 527 7.17 -10.80 16.64
CA ALA A 527 7.35 -11.10 18.06
C ALA A 527 6.15 -10.54 18.84
N SER A 528 5.56 -11.37 19.72
CA SER A 528 4.33 -11.03 20.42
C SER A 528 4.54 -9.92 21.45
N THR A 529 4.34 -8.67 21.04
CA THR A 529 4.13 -7.54 21.95
C THR A 529 2.72 -7.64 22.53
N GLU A 530 2.63 -7.85 23.85
CA GLU A 530 1.36 -8.08 24.57
C GLU A 530 0.46 -6.82 24.60
N ASP A 531 1.02 -5.65 24.28
CA ASP A 531 0.35 -4.34 24.29
C ASP A 531 -0.59 -4.05 23.10
N ASN A 532 -0.67 -4.90 22.07
CA ASN A 532 -1.51 -4.63 20.88
C ASN A 532 -2.41 -5.81 20.46
N PRO A 533 -3.69 -5.87 20.89
CA PRO A 533 -4.64 -6.91 20.48
C PRO A 533 -5.04 -6.87 18.99
N TYR A 534 -4.68 -5.81 18.25
CA TYR A 534 -4.91 -5.69 16.80
C TYR A 534 -3.76 -6.21 15.94
N ALA A 535 -2.69 -6.77 16.54
CA ALA A 535 -1.58 -7.40 15.80
C ALA A 535 -1.96 -8.67 15.01
N SER A 536 -3.22 -9.11 15.10
CA SER A 536 -3.78 -10.31 14.46
C SER A 536 -3.97 -10.22 12.94
N TYR A 537 -3.71 -9.06 12.31
CA TYR A 537 -3.91 -8.82 10.87
C TYR A 537 -2.65 -8.92 10.00
N SER A 538 -1.51 -9.37 10.53
CA SER A 538 -0.19 -9.25 9.84
C SER A 538 -0.04 -10.00 8.51
N TRP A 539 -0.98 -10.87 8.13
CA TRP A 539 -0.97 -11.67 6.88
C TRP A 539 -1.87 -11.08 5.76
N ASP A 540 -2.74 -10.11 6.06
CA ASP A 540 -3.70 -9.53 5.09
C ASP A 540 -2.94 -8.80 3.97
N GLY A 541 -3.23 -9.14 2.71
CA GLY A 541 -2.57 -8.57 1.54
C GLY A 541 -1.08 -8.93 1.36
N ARG A 542 -0.48 -9.71 2.27
CA ARG A 542 0.93 -10.14 2.14
C ARG A 542 1.09 -11.20 1.04
N PRO A 543 2.13 -11.12 0.19
CA PRO A 543 2.44 -12.20 -0.73
C PRO A 543 2.68 -13.52 0.00
N MET A 544 2.08 -14.59 -0.50
CA MET A 544 2.45 -15.97 -0.22
C MET A 544 2.79 -16.62 -1.55
N VAL A 545 4.10 -16.70 -1.83
CA VAL A 545 4.63 -17.23 -3.09
C VAL A 545 4.74 -18.74 -2.99
N TYR A 546 4.47 -19.48 -4.08
CA TYR A 546 4.72 -20.92 -4.14
C TYR A 546 5.06 -21.44 -5.54
N ASP A 547 5.82 -22.54 -5.60
CA ASP A 547 6.16 -23.30 -6.80
C ASP A 547 5.72 -24.77 -6.64
N LYS A 548 4.81 -25.24 -7.52
CA LYS A 548 4.24 -26.61 -7.48
C LYS A 548 5.21 -27.60 -8.13
N ILE A 549 6.15 -28.13 -7.35
CA ILE A 549 7.20 -29.02 -7.86
C ILE A 549 6.66 -30.41 -8.21
N ARG A 550 5.87 -31.03 -7.33
CA ARG A 550 5.20 -32.33 -7.57
C ARG A 550 4.00 -32.48 -6.65
N ILE A 551 2.78 -32.47 -7.19
CA ILE A 551 1.54 -32.64 -6.41
C ILE A 551 0.70 -33.77 -7.03
N SER A 552 0.41 -34.80 -6.24
CA SER A 552 -0.49 -35.91 -6.57
C SER A 552 -1.81 -35.81 -5.79
N ASP A 553 -1.77 -35.48 -4.48
CA ASP A 553 -2.96 -35.15 -3.69
C ASP A 553 -3.30 -33.65 -3.84
N VAL A 554 -3.91 -33.31 -4.98
CA VAL A 554 -4.40 -31.95 -5.25
C VAL A 554 -5.40 -31.47 -4.19
N PRO A 555 -6.40 -32.26 -3.73
CA PRO A 555 -7.30 -31.83 -2.66
C PRO A 555 -6.61 -31.43 -1.35
N ARG A 556 -5.60 -32.19 -0.89
CA ARG A 556 -4.79 -31.80 0.29
C ARG A 556 -4.01 -30.52 0.05
N PHE A 557 -3.39 -30.40 -1.12
CA PHE A 557 -2.62 -29.21 -1.47
C PHE A 557 -3.50 -27.94 -1.54
N GLU A 558 -4.71 -28.03 -2.11
CA GLU A 558 -5.64 -26.90 -2.11
C GLU A 558 -6.17 -26.58 -0.71
N ARG A 559 -6.44 -27.59 0.14
CA ARG A 559 -6.74 -27.36 1.57
C ARG A 559 -5.58 -26.67 2.30
N TYR A 560 -4.32 -26.96 1.96
CA TYR A 560 -3.17 -26.24 2.51
C TYR A 560 -3.11 -24.77 2.06
N LEU A 561 -3.30 -24.50 0.76
CA LEU A 561 -3.38 -23.10 0.27
C LEU A 561 -4.60 -22.34 0.84
N LYS A 562 -5.71 -23.03 1.14
CA LYS A 562 -6.92 -22.47 1.78
C LYS A 562 -6.60 -21.79 3.11
N ILE A 563 -5.61 -22.26 3.86
CA ILE A 563 -5.12 -21.64 5.11
C ILE A 563 -4.68 -20.18 4.88
N PHE A 564 -3.96 -19.93 3.79
CA PHE A 564 -3.37 -18.64 3.45
C PHE A 564 -4.36 -17.73 2.70
N SER A 565 -5.23 -18.28 1.85
CA SER A 565 -6.32 -17.49 1.24
C SER A 565 -7.37 -17.05 2.27
N GLU A 566 -7.71 -17.89 3.25
CA GLU A 566 -8.51 -17.50 4.42
C GLU A 566 -7.78 -16.51 5.34
N ALA A 567 -6.44 -16.48 5.32
CA ALA A 567 -5.64 -15.44 5.98
C ALA A 567 -5.53 -14.16 5.15
N ARG A 568 -6.11 -14.16 3.94
CA ARG A 568 -6.12 -13.07 2.95
C ARG A 568 -4.73 -12.71 2.40
N CYS A 569 -3.79 -13.66 2.42
CA CYS A 569 -2.55 -13.54 1.68
C CYS A 569 -2.82 -13.44 0.18
N GLN A 570 -2.02 -12.64 -0.53
CA GLN A 570 -1.97 -12.68 -1.99
C GLN A 570 -1.21 -13.95 -2.41
N LEU A 571 -1.94 -14.99 -2.79
CA LEU A 571 -1.37 -16.20 -3.37
C LEU A 571 -0.69 -15.88 -4.72
N VAL A 572 0.59 -16.21 -4.87
CA VAL A 572 1.38 -15.98 -6.09
C VAL A 572 2.04 -17.29 -6.53
N GLU A 573 1.52 -17.87 -7.60
CA GLU A 573 2.14 -19.02 -8.28
C GLU A 573 3.23 -18.54 -9.25
N MET A 574 4.48 -18.89 -8.99
CA MET A 574 5.61 -18.57 -9.87
C MET A 574 6.74 -19.59 -9.68
N SER A 575 7.65 -19.72 -10.66
CA SER A 575 8.76 -20.66 -10.52
C SER A 575 9.75 -20.17 -9.45
N ALA A 576 10.39 -21.12 -8.75
CA ALA A 576 11.42 -20.82 -7.75
C ALA A 576 12.53 -19.89 -8.28
N GLU A 577 12.88 -20.02 -9.55
CA GLU A 577 13.92 -19.24 -10.22
C GLU A 577 13.46 -17.79 -10.50
N GLN A 578 12.16 -17.58 -10.75
CA GLN A 578 11.53 -16.27 -10.89
C GLN A 578 11.31 -15.59 -9.53
N HIS A 579 10.97 -16.37 -8.51
CA HIS A 579 10.90 -15.91 -7.12
C HIS A 579 12.27 -15.42 -6.67
N ASP A 580 13.31 -16.24 -6.83
CA ASP A 580 14.65 -15.92 -6.36
C ASP A 580 15.27 -14.75 -7.15
N GLU A 581 14.91 -14.54 -8.42
CA GLU A 581 15.21 -13.29 -9.14
C GLU A 581 14.60 -12.05 -8.46
N SER A 582 13.34 -12.16 -8.02
CA SER A 582 12.64 -11.08 -7.32
C SER A 582 13.28 -10.78 -5.96
N ILE A 583 13.62 -11.82 -5.19
CA ILE A 583 14.33 -11.71 -3.90
C ILE A 583 15.73 -11.09 -4.08
N ALA A 584 16.46 -11.44 -5.16
CA ALA A 584 17.73 -10.80 -5.47
C ALA A 584 17.58 -9.30 -5.73
N ASN A 585 16.53 -8.90 -6.45
CA ASN A 585 16.31 -7.52 -6.88
C ASN A 585 15.67 -6.63 -5.80
N ALA A 586 14.95 -7.20 -4.83
CA ALA A 586 14.30 -6.48 -3.74
C ALA A 586 14.99 -6.75 -2.39
N GLU A 587 14.71 -7.89 -1.75
CA GLU A 587 15.13 -8.17 -0.37
C GLU A 587 16.67 -8.16 -0.19
N PHE A 588 17.41 -8.80 -1.10
CA PHE A 588 18.87 -8.83 -0.98
C PHE A 588 19.48 -7.43 -1.11
N VAL A 589 18.94 -6.57 -1.99
CA VAL A 589 19.36 -5.17 -2.12
C VAL A 589 18.99 -4.37 -0.86
N THR A 590 17.82 -4.60 -0.28
CA THR A 590 17.37 -3.98 0.97
C THR A 590 18.28 -4.35 2.14
N HIS A 591 18.56 -5.64 2.37
CA HIS A 591 19.48 -6.09 3.41
C HIS A 591 20.93 -5.64 3.17
N LEU A 592 21.42 -5.67 1.92
CA LEU A 592 22.75 -5.16 1.60
C LEU A 592 22.87 -3.66 1.94
N THR A 593 21.85 -2.87 1.57
CA THR A 593 21.82 -1.43 1.82
C THR A 593 21.71 -1.13 3.31
N GLY A 594 20.77 -1.76 4.02
CA GLY A 594 20.58 -1.54 5.45
C GLY A 594 21.78 -2.00 6.29
N ARG A 595 22.42 -3.14 5.96
CA ARG A 595 23.65 -3.58 6.63
C ARG A 595 24.87 -2.70 6.32
N LEU A 596 24.94 -2.06 5.15
CA LEU A 596 25.95 -1.03 4.87
C LEU A 596 25.69 0.27 5.65
N LEU A 597 24.42 0.59 5.93
CA LEU A 597 24.01 1.76 6.71
C LEU A 597 24.02 1.53 8.23
N ALA A 598 24.16 0.29 8.69
CA ALA A 598 24.10 -0.08 10.11
C ALA A 598 25.29 0.41 10.96
N ASP A 599 26.38 0.90 10.34
CA ASP A 599 27.40 1.65 11.08
C ASP A 599 26.81 3.01 11.51
N LYS A 600 26.70 3.21 12.83
CA LYS A 600 26.13 4.43 13.43
C LYS A 600 27.02 5.67 13.25
N GLN A 601 28.19 5.53 12.60
CA GLN A 601 28.99 6.63 12.07
C GLN A 601 28.47 7.13 10.70
N LEU A 602 27.84 6.26 9.90
CA LEU A 602 27.21 6.62 8.61
C LEU A 602 25.79 7.17 8.79
N LEU A 603 25.02 6.62 9.75
CA LEU A 603 23.73 7.16 10.19
C LEU A 603 23.79 7.64 11.66
N PRO A 604 24.42 8.80 11.93
CA PRO A 604 24.47 9.36 13.28
C PRO A 604 23.09 9.83 13.77
N PRO A 605 22.80 9.74 15.09
CA PRO A 605 21.58 10.31 15.66
C PRO A 605 21.50 11.83 15.44
N SER A 606 20.43 12.29 14.79
CA SER A 606 20.21 13.71 14.48
C SER A 606 19.01 14.27 15.27
N PRO A 607 19.10 15.48 15.87
CA PRO A 607 17.93 16.19 16.40
C PRO A 607 17.06 16.81 15.29
N VAL A 608 17.48 16.71 14.02
CA VAL A 608 16.75 17.19 12.84
C VAL A 608 16.66 16.03 11.84
N VAL A 609 15.59 15.24 11.96
CA VAL A 609 15.31 14.06 11.12
C VAL A 609 14.32 14.46 10.02
N SER A 610 14.62 14.14 8.76
CA SER A 610 13.64 14.17 7.67
C SER A 610 12.95 12.81 7.53
N LYS A 611 11.78 12.74 6.88
CA LYS A 611 11.06 11.46 6.69
C LYS A 611 11.91 10.44 5.94
N GLU A 612 12.73 10.92 5.00
CA GLU A 612 13.62 10.12 4.17
C GLU A 612 14.81 9.60 4.99
N TYR A 613 15.33 10.39 5.94
CA TYR A 613 16.36 9.93 6.87
C TYR A 613 15.80 8.91 7.87
N ALA A 614 14.59 9.13 8.40
CA ALA A 614 13.90 8.16 9.23
C ALA A 614 13.75 6.81 8.51
N ALA A 615 13.27 6.82 7.26
CA ALA A 615 13.13 5.59 6.46
C ALA A 615 14.47 4.86 6.20
N LEU A 616 15.60 5.58 6.12
CA LEU A 616 16.92 4.95 6.04
C LEU A 616 17.37 4.34 7.37
N CYS A 617 17.06 4.98 8.51
CA CYS A 617 17.24 4.38 9.83
C CYS A 617 16.34 3.14 10.01
N ASP A 618 15.06 3.22 9.64
CA ASP A 618 14.10 2.11 9.72
C ASP A 618 14.61 0.88 8.93
N VAL A 619 15.11 1.09 7.70
CA VAL A 619 15.71 0.02 6.88
C VAL A 619 16.99 -0.55 7.50
N ALA A 620 17.85 0.29 8.09
CA ALA A 620 19.05 -0.16 8.77
C ALA A 620 18.74 -0.97 10.04
N ASP A 621 17.85 -0.47 10.91
CA ASP A 621 17.48 -1.13 12.17
C ASP A 621 16.68 -2.43 11.94
N VAL A 622 15.76 -2.47 10.96
CA VAL A 622 15.04 -3.72 10.60
C VAL A 622 16.03 -4.77 10.10
N THR A 623 16.82 -4.46 9.07
CA THR A 623 17.73 -5.45 8.45
C THR A 623 18.94 -5.82 9.32
N ALA A 624 19.24 -5.03 10.36
CA ALA A 624 20.19 -5.36 11.41
C ALA A 624 19.58 -6.23 12.52
N GLY A 625 18.25 -6.15 12.75
CA GLY A 625 17.52 -7.06 13.64
C GLY A 625 17.44 -8.49 13.10
N ASP A 626 17.40 -8.66 11.77
CA ASP A 626 17.47 -9.97 11.13
C ASP A 626 18.86 -10.64 11.26
N SER A 627 18.87 -11.97 11.33
CA SER A 627 20.12 -12.74 11.49
C SER A 627 21.07 -12.55 10.30
N PHE A 628 22.37 -12.55 10.58
CA PHE A 628 23.38 -12.50 9.50
C PHE A 628 23.28 -13.73 8.59
N ASP A 629 22.88 -14.88 9.15
CA ASP A 629 22.70 -16.14 8.42
C ASP A 629 21.58 -16.09 7.38
N LEU A 630 20.52 -15.31 7.59
CA LEU A 630 19.50 -15.05 6.56
C LEU A 630 20.11 -14.33 5.35
N PHE A 631 20.89 -13.28 5.61
CA PHE A 631 21.58 -12.50 4.58
C PHE A 631 22.68 -13.29 3.88
N PHE A 632 23.45 -14.08 4.63
CA PHE A 632 24.46 -14.98 4.08
C PHE A 632 23.84 -16.12 3.28
N GLY A 633 22.69 -16.67 3.70
CA GLY A 633 21.91 -17.65 2.95
C GLY A 633 21.48 -17.11 1.59
N MET A 634 20.96 -15.87 1.55
CA MET A 634 20.66 -15.20 0.28
C MET A 634 21.91 -15.02 -0.60
N PHE A 635 23.04 -14.56 -0.03
CA PHE A 635 24.29 -14.40 -0.77
C PHE A 635 24.88 -15.73 -1.30
N LYS A 636 24.75 -16.80 -0.51
CA LYS A 636 25.32 -18.13 -0.79
C LYS A 636 24.57 -18.85 -1.91
N TYR A 637 23.24 -18.79 -1.88
CA TYR A 637 22.38 -19.61 -2.74
C TYR A 637 21.69 -18.84 -3.88
N ASN A 638 21.68 -17.50 -3.85
CA ASN A 638 21.21 -16.71 -4.99
C ASN A 638 22.37 -16.30 -5.90
N GLU A 639 22.42 -16.84 -7.12
CA GLU A 639 23.50 -16.56 -8.08
C GLU A 639 23.65 -15.05 -8.38
N ARG A 640 22.53 -14.31 -8.40
CA ARG A 640 22.48 -12.88 -8.73
C ARG A 640 22.84 -11.94 -7.58
N ALA A 641 22.98 -12.44 -6.34
CA ALA A 641 23.37 -11.62 -5.19
C ALA A 641 24.77 -10.98 -5.39
N LYS A 642 25.70 -11.72 -6.00
CA LYS A 642 27.06 -11.23 -6.30
C LYS A 642 27.05 -10.08 -7.30
N ASP A 643 26.21 -10.15 -8.32
CA ASP A 643 26.05 -9.08 -9.31
C ASP A 643 25.58 -7.77 -8.68
N HIS A 644 24.69 -7.84 -7.67
CA HIS A 644 24.19 -6.64 -6.99
C HIS A 644 25.25 -5.96 -6.12
N ILE A 645 26.12 -6.73 -5.45
CA ILE A 645 27.30 -6.19 -4.76
C ILE A 645 28.23 -5.47 -5.75
N VAL A 646 28.50 -6.08 -6.92
CA VAL A 646 29.32 -5.48 -7.98
C VAL A 646 28.69 -4.19 -8.52
N LYS A 647 27.41 -4.21 -8.89
CA LYS A 647 26.65 -3.03 -9.34
C LYS A 647 26.67 -1.90 -8.30
N MET A 648 26.52 -2.21 -7.02
CA MET A 648 26.49 -1.22 -5.95
C MET A 648 27.87 -0.55 -5.75
N ARG A 649 28.95 -1.33 -5.75
CA ARG A 649 30.34 -0.83 -5.74
C ARG A 649 30.62 0.06 -6.95
N ASP A 650 30.27 -0.41 -8.15
CA ASP A 650 30.60 0.29 -9.39
C ASP A 650 29.77 1.58 -9.56
N ASN A 651 28.55 1.62 -8.99
CA ASN A 651 27.77 2.84 -8.81
C ASN A 651 28.41 3.81 -7.81
N LEU A 652 28.93 3.33 -6.67
CA LEU A 652 29.64 4.19 -5.72
C LEU A 652 30.86 4.85 -6.37
N SER A 653 31.72 4.06 -7.04
CA SER A 653 32.89 4.61 -7.76
C SER A 653 32.52 5.41 -9.01
N ARG A 654 31.28 5.38 -9.47
CA ARG A 654 30.74 6.34 -10.46
C ARG A 654 30.33 7.66 -9.79
N LEU A 655 29.71 7.63 -8.62
CA LEU A 655 29.34 8.83 -7.85
C LEU A 655 30.58 9.59 -7.39
N GLU A 656 31.61 8.90 -6.87
CA GLU A 656 32.90 9.49 -6.50
C GLU A 656 33.52 10.28 -7.67
N ARG A 657 33.59 9.67 -8.87
CA ARG A 657 34.07 10.31 -10.10
C ARG A 657 33.23 11.52 -10.51
N GLN A 658 31.90 11.47 -10.33
CA GLN A 658 31.01 12.59 -10.62
C GLN A 658 31.19 13.76 -9.65
N LEU A 659 31.41 13.48 -8.36
CA LEU A 659 31.70 14.49 -7.34
C LEU A 659 33.06 15.16 -7.59
N ALA A 660 34.13 14.39 -7.76
CA ALA A 660 35.46 14.92 -8.05
C ALA A 660 35.51 15.78 -9.33
N ALA A 661 34.82 15.33 -10.41
CA ALA A 661 34.68 16.11 -11.63
C ALA A 661 33.89 17.42 -11.42
N LYS A 662 32.91 17.42 -10.50
CA LYS A 662 32.12 18.60 -10.15
C LYS A 662 32.91 19.61 -9.32
N GLU A 663 33.74 19.14 -8.39
CA GLU A 663 34.64 19.99 -7.60
C GLU A 663 35.72 20.64 -8.46
N ALA A 664 36.41 19.85 -9.30
CA ALA A 664 37.40 20.36 -10.25
C ALA A 664 36.82 21.42 -11.19
N TYR A 665 35.60 21.22 -11.69
CA TYR A 665 34.87 22.21 -12.48
C TYR A 665 34.59 23.51 -11.70
N LEU A 666 34.20 23.41 -10.42
CA LEU A 666 33.91 24.57 -9.58
C LEU A 666 35.18 25.37 -9.26
N ALA A 667 36.26 24.70 -8.87
CA ALA A 667 37.56 25.33 -8.59
C ALA A 667 38.10 26.09 -9.82
N ALA A 668 38.15 25.45 -10.99
CA ALA A 668 38.55 26.10 -12.23
C ALA A 668 37.62 27.27 -12.62
N SER A 669 36.33 27.17 -12.31
CA SER A 669 35.36 28.25 -12.53
C SER A 669 35.51 29.43 -11.56
N THR A 670 36.29 29.32 -10.48
CA THR A 670 36.59 30.43 -9.56
C THR A 670 37.92 31.14 -9.85
N GLU A 671 38.91 30.46 -10.42
CA GLU A 671 40.25 31.04 -10.64
C GLU A 671 40.41 31.77 -12.01
N MET A 672 39.58 31.44 -13.00
CA MET A 672 39.77 31.91 -14.37
C MET A 672 39.20 33.31 -14.68
N ARG A 673 39.99 34.14 -15.36
CA ARG A 673 39.49 35.28 -16.15
C ARG A 673 38.72 34.79 -17.38
N ASN A 674 37.87 35.65 -17.96
CA ASN A 674 36.79 35.22 -18.87
C ASN A 674 37.22 34.47 -20.16
N SER A 675 38.46 34.63 -20.63
CA SER A 675 38.99 33.97 -21.84
C SER A 675 39.09 32.45 -21.67
N ASP A 676 39.85 32.03 -20.67
CA ASP A 676 40.31 30.64 -20.52
C ASP A 676 39.17 29.74 -20.03
N ARG A 677 38.23 30.35 -19.29
CA ARG A 677 36.97 29.75 -18.84
C ARG A 677 36.16 29.15 -19.98
N GLN A 678 36.15 29.75 -21.17
CA GLN A 678 35.40 29.21 -22.33
C GLN A 678 36.06 27.96 -22.92
N ARG A 679 37.40 27.93 -22.96
CA ARG A 679 38.17 26.77 -23.45
C ARG A 679 37.99 25.57 -22.52
N LEU A 680 38.19 25.77 -21.23
CA LEU A 680 38.00 24.70 -20.25
C LEU A 680 36.54 24.22 -20.21
N LEU A 681 35.55 25.12 -20.35
CA LEU A 681 34.13 24.77 -20.51
C LEU A 681 33.84 23.86 -21.71
N ALA A 682 34.63 23.92 -22.78
CA ALA A 682 34.51 23.01 -23.91
C ALA A 682 35.17 21.66 -23.60
N GLU A 683 36.40 21.68 -23.09
CA GLU A 683 37.19 20.48 -22.76
C GLU A 683 36.51 19.63 -21.66
N THR A 684 36.04 20.24 -20.56
CA THR A 684 35.27 19.52 -19.51
C THR A 684 33.91 19.02 -20.03
N LYS A 685 33.28 19.71 -21.01
CA LYS A 685 32.04 19.21 -21.65
C LYS A 685 32.30 18.02 -22.58
N MET A 686 33.48 17.90 -23.19
CA MET A 686 33.86 16.69 -23.91
C MET A 686 34.09 15.54 -22.95
N LEU A 687 34.91 15.74 -21.90
CA LEU A 687 35.17 14.73 -20.87
C LEU A 687 33.87 14.22 -20.20
N LEU A 688 32.96 15.12 -19.81
CA LEU A 688 31.66 14.71 -19.26
C LEU A 688 30.80 13.95 -20.28
N ARG A 689 30.90 14.25 -21.59
CA ARG A 689 30.20 13.49 -22.64
C ARG A 689 30.83 12.12 -22.87
N GLU A 690 32.16 12.00 -22.85
CA GLU A 690 32.86 10.70 -22.96
C GLU A 690 32.57 9.80 -21.76
N ILE A 691 32.63 10.34 -20.53
CA ILE A 691 32.28 9.62 -19.29
C ILE A 691 30.79 9.22 -19.27
N MET A 692 29.92 9.93 -20.00
CA MET A 692 28.51 9.57 -20.18
C MET A 692 28.24 8.66 -21.40
N ALA A 693 29.23 8.41 -22.27
CA ALA A 693 29.07 7.62 -23.50
C ALA A 693 29.80 6.28 -23.45
N ASN A 694 31.02 6.25 -22.90
CA ASN A 694 31.84 5.05 -22.78
C ASN A 694 31.56 4.37 -21.42
N GLY A 695 30.55 3.49 -21.40
CA GLY A 695 30.15 2.74 -20.21
C GLY A 695 31.17 1.69 -19.72
N ASP A 696 32.11 1.29 -20.59
CA ASP A 696 33.15 0.30 -20.30
C ASP A 696 34.52 0.79 -20.79
N ILE A 697 35.50 0.84 -19.89
CA ILE A 697 36.93 0.74 -20.21
C ILE A 697 37.59 -0.10 -19.10
N SER A 698 37.82 -1.38 -19.38
CA SER A 698 38.81 -2.17 -18.65
C SER A 698 40.22 -1.61 -18.94
N GLY A 699 41.06 -1.51 -17.91
CA GLY A 699 42.14 -0.52 -17.90
C GLY A 699 43.28 -0.76 -18.90
N THR A 700 43.78 0.33 -19.51
CA THR A 700 45.12 0.42 -20.13
C THR A 700 45.52 1.88 -20.37
N ALA A 701 45.90 2.61 -19.31
CA ALA A 701 46.34 4.02 -19.41
C ALA A 701 47.40 4.44 -18.36
N ALA A 702 48.11 3.49 -17.75
CA ALA A 702 49.17 3.77 -16.79
C ALA A 702 50.54 3.92 -17.49
N GLY A 703 50.74 5.04 -18.21
CA GLY A 703 52.00 5.31 -18.91
C GLY A 703 52.16 6.76 -19.37
N ASN A 704 53.36 7.30 -19.18
CA ASN A 704 53.85 8.59 -19.71
C ASN A 704 53.15 9.89 -19.24
N VAL A 705 53.37 10.27 -17.98
CA VAL A 705 53.91 11.61 -17.68
C VAL A 705 55.05 11.45 -16.67
N LYS A 706 56.21 12.07 -16.92
CA LYS A 706 57.35 12.07 -15.98
C LYS A 706 57.91 13.48 -15.78
N SER A 707 57.85 13.94 -14.54
CA SER A 707 58.79 14.85 -13.86
C SER A 707 59.31 16.12 -14.55
N SER A 708 59.07 17.28 -13.91
CA SER A 708 60.09 18.34 -13.78
C SER A 708 59.82 19.27 -12.58
N ALA A 709 60.66 19.19 -11.53
CA ALA A 709 61.06 20.23 -10.53
C ALA A 709 59.97 21.09 -9.82
N ALA A 710 60.04 21.46 -8.53
CA ALA A 710 60.92 21.18 -7.37
C ALA A 710 60.16 21.66 -6.09
N SER A 711 60.59 21.61 -4.82
CA SER A 711 61.80 21.14 -4.10
C SER A 711 61.45 20.96 -2.61
N THR A 712 62.23 20.20 -1.85
CA THR A 712 62.20 20.15 -0.35
C THR A 712 63.21 21.15 0.26
N PRO A 713 63.05 21.55 1.53
CA PRO A 713 63.45 20.80 2.74
C PRO A 713 62.26 20.61 3.75
N SER A 714 62.20 19.75 4.78
CA SER A 714 63.02 18.71 5.44
C SER A 714 63.28 18.99 6.94
N GLU A 715 62.59 18.25 7.83
CA GLU A 715 62.85 17.95 9.26
C GLU A 715 61.68 17.02 9.69
N GLU A 716 61.78 15.84 10.32
CA GLU A 716 62.55 15.36 11.50
C GLU A 716 62.17 16.07 12.81
N THR A 717 61.78 15.45 13.93
CA THR A 717 61.33 14.07 14.32
C THR A 717 60.24 14.24 15.44
N THR A 718 59.65 13.27 16.18
CA THR A 718 59.90 11.84 16.50
C THR A 718 58.60 11.15 16.97
N ASN A 719 58.58 9.82 17.11
CA ASN A 719 57.58 9.09 17.91
C ASN A 719 57.78 9.29 19.42
N ILE A 720 56.76 9.07 20.26
CA ILE A 720 56.83 8.14 21.41
C ILE A 720 55.45 7.72 21.96
N ILE A 721 55.41 6.43 22.27
CA ILE A 721 54.37 5.56 22.83
C ILE A 721 53.97 6.00 24.26
N HIS A 722 52.68 6.00 24.64
CA HIS A 722 52.18 5.09 25.71
C HIS A 722 50.65 5.06 25.95
N SER A 723 50.31 4.05 26.77
CA SER A 723 49.01 3.46 27.07
C SER A 723 48.25 4.09 28.24
N SER A 724 46.98 3.74 28.35
CA SER A 724 45.97 4.24 29.30
C SER A 724 46.08 3.78 30.77
N LYS A 725 45.52 4.61 31.67
CA LYS A 725 44.90 4.28 32.99
C LYS A 725 45.86 3.89 34.15
N PRO A 726 45.42 3.94 35.44
CA PRO A 726 44.05 4.14 35.97
C PRO A 726 43.87 5.27 37.04
N GLN A 727 42.59 5.46 37.46
CA GLN A 727 42.03 5.75 38.82
C GLN A 727 42.86 6.50 39.91
N THR A 728 42.34 7.35 40.83
CA THR A 728 40.95 7.58 41.31
C THR A 728 40.77 8.87 42.16
N SER A 729 39.51 9.29 42.35
CA SER A 729 38.91 9.93 43.56
C SER A 729 38.92 11.46 43.75
N LYS A 730 37.83 11.92 44.40
CA LYS A 730 37.53 13.24 44.99
C LYS A 730 37.31 14.38 43.97
N LYS A 731 36.32 15.26 44.13
CA LYS A 731 35.31 15.41 45.21
C LYS A 731 33.89 15.10 44.71
#